data_AF-U3I7F4-F1
#
_entry.id   AF-U3I7F4-F1
#
_cell.length_a   1.000
_cell.length_b   1.000
_cell.length_c   1.000
_cell.angle_alpha   90.00
_cell.angle_beta   90.00
_cell.angle_gamma   90.00
#
_symmetry.space_group_name_H-M   'P 1'
#
loop_
_entity.id
_entity.type
_entity.pdbx_description
1 polymer ?
#
loop_
_entity_poly.entity_id
_entity_poly.type
_entity_poly.pdbx_seq_one_letter_code
_entity_poly.pdbx_strand_id
1 'polypeptide(L)'
;MLEKQLREMREQSLNLFQKRDEIDELEGFQQQEMAKVKHMLLKKEESLSKAEQELEARTQELAHTKEVLQDASNESSGLRKDLQELQQQFLELEAQRDELRTAETNAENKITALELREQELQTVIQKLSVDLQNAQVAGSGCEKRLEMLQVEHESLKVEYEQHKLKMTFEFAERNKLTEQLQEKVSSLEKKLERNLSGDEHMQELLKEKAALELKLDETRQQILTDRMHHADTVNQLETQNRELEQKLQTTTETLKKIKESAGEQDLKIQKLETDLENERNKLQQQLSSEKHQYEQKVTGLESQIAALQTAWEFDKTSTQHKISQLEKENEHLNESREKYESSLKNQESELNRLKKELSSRETVSTEIAKALEETRKQREEFQQQVSHLASLIEEKDRLIGEKSDVLLKQKEELNQLRQDHEAVLLQMHQLQSDIEACNSQAMEKEEMARKEIDELKLQVQECMLAREHEKNVSDLEESAGPLNNEHLHPPENRVMEQNGEVAAADVIQLQKDNRELEQQIVEKNKMIKQLQQRMTELKKTLQKELKIRPDSEVPEVREKTNSEVPNTSVTVTNNSDLNDSREINFEYLKHVVLKFMSCRESEAFHLIKAVSVLLNFSQEEENMLKETLEYKMSWFGSKPSPKGSIRPSISSPRTLWS
;
A
#
# COMPACT_ATOMS: atom_id res chain seq x y z
N MET A 1 -68.19 74.61 34.34
CA MET A 1 -68.18 73.22 33.82
C MET A 1 -67.15 73.06 32.72
N LEU A 2 -67.35 73.69 31.55
CA LEU A 2 -66.44 73.68 30.40
C LEU A 2 -64.95 73.88 30.74
N GLU A 3 -64.58 74.88 31.55
CA GLU A 3 -63.17 75.10 31.93
C GLU A 3 -62.52 73.95 32.70
N LYS A 4 -63.30 73.19 33.49
CA LYS A 4 -62.81 72.02 34.21
C LYS A 4 -62.52 70.89 33.21
N GLN A 5 -63.46 70.62 32.32
CA GLN A 5 -63.30 69.63 31.24
C GLN A 5 -62.14 70.01 30.29
N LEU A 6 -61.95 71.30 30.01
CA LEU A 6 -60.83 71.80 29.20
C LEU A 6 -59.47 71.64 29.91
N ARG A 7 -59.45 71.68 31.25
CA ARG A 7 -58.25 71.42 32.06
C ARG A 7 -57.94 69.93 32.12
N GLU A 8 -58.95 69.11 32.40
CA GLU A 8 -58.87 67.64 32.40
C GLU A 8 -58.41 67.11 31.03
N MET A 9 -58.94 67.65 29.93
CA MET A 9 -58.51 67.33 28.56
C MET A 9 -57.04 67.68 28.29
N ARG A 10 -56.56 68.84 28.79
CA ARG A 10 -55.15 69.24 28.65
C ARG A 10 -54.22 68.36 29.48
N GLU A 11 -54.63 67.99 30.68
CA GLU A 11 -53.90 67.10 31.58
C GLU A 11 -53.84 65.67 31.02
N GLN A 12 -54.94 65.16 30.46
CA GLN A 12 -54.98 63.91 29.70
C GLN A 12 -54.07 63.96 28.46
N SER A 13 -54.11 65.06 27.69
CA SER A 13 -53.24 65.24 26.51
C SER A 13 -51.75 65.25 26.89
N LEU A 14 -51.39 65.90 28.00
CA LEU A 14 -50.02 65.89 28.53
C LEU A 14 -49.60 64.48 29.01
N ASN A 15 -50.50 63.75 29.69
CA ASN A 15 -50.23 62.38 30.12
C ASN A 15 -50.09 61.40 28.93
N LEU A 16 -50.86 61.60 27.85
CA LEU A 16 -50.72 60.85 26.60
C LEU A 16 -49.43 61.18 25.86
N PHE A 17 -48.97 62.44 25.91
CA PHE A 17 -47.68 62.85 25.36
C PHE A 17 -46.52 62.23 26.15
N GLN A 18 -46.54 62.32 27.49
CA GLN A 18 -45.52 61.68 28.35
C GLN A 18 -45.45 60.17 28.13
N LYS A 19 -46.59 59.48 28.00
CA LYS A 19 -46.63 58.04 27.65
C LYS A 19 -46.16 57.76 26.23
N ARG A 20 -46.25 58.71 25.31
CA ARG A 20 -45.68 58.60 23.97
C ARG A 20 -44.16 58.65 24.06
N ASP A 21 -43.61 59.62 24.79
CA ASP A 21 -42.16 59.74 25.04
C ASP A 21 -41.62 58.47 25.73
N GLU A 22 -42.30 57.97 26.78
CA GLU A 22 -41.95 56.72 27.48
C GLU A 22 -41.96 55.49 26.54
N ILE A 23 -42.93 55.39 25.63
CA ILE A 23 -43.00 54.30 24.64
C ILE A 23 -41.88 54.43 23.61
N ASP A 24 -41.67 55.63 23.05
CA ASP A 24 -40.66 55.87 22.02
C ASP A 24 -39.22 55.68 22.62
N GLU A 25 -38.99 55.99 23.91
CA GLU A 25 -37.77 55.61 24.64
C GLU A 25 -37.62 54.08 24.80
N LEU A 26 -38.68 53.37 25.21
CA LEU A 26 -38.67 51.91 25.36
C LEU A 26 -38.43 51.17 24.03
N GLU A 27 -39.03 51.65 22.94
CA GLU A 27 -38.75 51.16 21.58
C GLU A 27 -37.29 51.41 21.20
N GLY A 28 -36.72 52.56 21.57
CA GLY A 28 -35.29 52.87 21.43
C GLY A 28 -34.37 51.90 22.18
N PHE A 29 -34.66 51.62 23.46
CA PHE A 29 -33.92 50.64 24.25
C PHE A 29 -34.05 49.22 23.67
N GLN A 30 -35.25 48.81 23.28
CA GLN A 30 -35.50 47.51 22.64
C GLN A 30 -34.70 47.38 21.33
N GLN A 31 -34.68 48.42 20.50
CA GLN A 31 -33.91 48.44 19.26
C GLN A 31 -32.39 48.39 19.52
N GLN A 32 -31.91 49.04 20.58
CA GLN A 32 -30.51 48.98 21.01
C GLN A 32 -30.11 47.56 21.48
N GLU A 33 -30.91 46.91 22.32
CA GLU A 33 -30.64 45.54 22.77
C GLU A 33 -30.73 44.54 21.62
N MET A 34 -31.71 44.67 20.73
CA MET A 34 -31.80 43.84 19.53
C MET A 34 -30.59 44.03 18.60
N ALA A 35 -29.99 45.22 18.54
CA ALA A 35 -28.73 45.45 17.81
C ALA A 35 -27.53 44.79 18.49
N LYS A 36 -27.42 44.85 19.84
CA LYS A 36 -26.39 44.15 20.62
C LYS A 36 -26.46 42.63 20.43
N VAL A 37 -27.66 42.06 20.56
CA VAL A 37 -27.90 40.62 20.36
C VAL A 37 -27.55 40.18 18.94
N LYS A 38 -27.98 40.94 17.91
CA LYS A 38 -27.61 40.65 16.51
C LYS A 38 -26.09 40.70 16.28
N HIS A 39 -25.38 41.68 16.85
CA HIS A 39 -23.92 41.74 16.75
C HIS A 39 -23.25 40.56 17.46
N MET A 40 -23.74 40.15 18.64
CA MET A 40 -23.22 38.98 19.35
C MET A 40 -23.46 37.67 18.59
N LEU A 41 -24.63 37.49 17.98
CA LEU A 41 -24.94 36.32 17.15
C LEU A 41 -24.04 36.27 15.91
N LEU A 42 -23.97 37.37 15.13
CA LEU A 42 -23.16 37.42 13.91
C LEU A 42 -21.66 37.19 14.23
N LYS A 43 -21.15 37.75 15.34
CA LYS A 43 -19.78 37.48 15.79
C LYS A 43 -19.57 36.01 16.24
N LYS A 44 -20.61 35.34 16.75
CA LYS A 44 -20.57 33.90 17.09
C LYS A 44 -20.62 33.03 15.83
N GLU A 45 -21.43 33.38 14.84
CA GLU A 45 -21.48 32.74 13.51
C GLU A 45 -20.12 32.86 12.79
N GLU A 46 -19.52 34.06 12.76
CA GLU A 46 -18.16 34.27 12.24
C GLU A 46 -17.08 33.46 12.99
N SER A 47 -17.25 33.25 14.30
CA SER A 47 -16.31 32.47 15.12
C SER A 47 -16.49 30.96 14.90
N LEU A 48 -17.74 30.50 14.73
CA LEU A 48 -18.08 29.11 14.44
C LEU A 48 -17.57 28.71 13.05
N SER A 49 -17.86 29.51 12.03
CA SER A 49 -17.43 29.24 10.65
C SER A 49 -15.90 29.16 10.50
N LYS A 50 -15.14 29.93 11.30
CA LYS A 50 -13.68 29.81 11.38
C LYS A 50 -13.25 28.50 12.04
N ALA A 51 -13.88 28.12 13.17
CA ALA A 51 -13.59 26.85 13.83
C ALA A 51 -13.94 25.64 12.96
N GLU A 52 -15.00 25.72 12.15
CA GLU A 52 -15.37 24.72 11.15
C GLU A 52 -14.33 24.61 10.03
N GLN A 53 -13.86 25.74 9.49
CA GLN A 53 -12.79 25.77 8.48
C GLN A 53 -11.45 25.24 9.03
N GLU A 54 -11.09 25.58 10.26
CA GLU A 54 -9.91 25.05 10.94
C GLU A 54 -10.04 23.54 11.18
N LEU A 55 -11.22 23.05 11.60
CA LEU A 55 -11.47 21.62 11.82
C LEU A 55 -11.41 20.81 10.50
N GLU A 56 -11.97 21.34 9.41
CA GLU A 56 -11.90 20.74 8.08
C GLU A 56 -10.44 20.66 7.58
N ALA A 57 -9.68 21.77 7.68
CA ALA A 57 -8.27 21.78 7.34
C ALA A 57 -7.46 20.75 8.16
N ARG A 58 -7.67 20.67 9.48
CA ARG A 58 -7.05 19.65 10.33
C ARG A 58 -7.48 18.23 9.98
N THR A 59 -8.70 18.03 9.48
CA THR A 59 -9.19 16.71 9.06
C THR A 59 -8.50 16.27 7.77
N GLN A 60 -8.27 17.19 6.84
CA GLN A 60 -7.52 16.94 5.60
C GLN A 60 -6.02 16.69 5.86
N GLU A 61 -5.38 17.48 6.73
CA GLU A 61 -4.01 17.21 7.20
C GLU A 61 -3.89 15.82 7.87
N LEU A 62 -4.85 15.44 8.70
CA LEU A 62 -4.88 14.15 9.41
C LEU A 62 -5.17 12.96 8.47
N ALA A 63 -5.89 13.18 7.36
CA ALA A 63 -6.06 12.18 6.32
C ALA A 63 -4.75 11.97 5.55
N HIS A 64 -4.13 13.05 5.06
CA HIS A 64 -2.88 12.96 4.29
C HIS A 64 -1.69 12.42 5.11
N THR A 65 -1.56 12.81 6.38
CA THR A 65 -0.51 12.26 7.26
C THR A 65 -0.70 10.77 7.58
N LYS A 66 -1.94 10.24 7.53
CA LYS A 66 -2.20 8.79 7.61
C LYS A 66 -1.81 8.06 6.32
N GLU A 67 -2.09 8.65 5.17
CA GLU A 67 -1.71 8.13 3.86
C GLU A 67 -0.17 7.99 3.75
N VAL A 68 0.56 9.08 4.03
CA VAL A 68 2.04 9.08 4.05
C VAL A 68 2.61 8.08 5.07
N LEU A 69 1.97 7.92 6.25
CA LEU A 69 2.39 6.94 7.25
C LEU A 69 2.10 5.49 6.82
N GLN A 70 1.01 5.26 6.08
CA GLN A 70 0.72 3.95 5.50
C GLN A 70 1.73 3.59 4.41
N ASP A 71 2.10 4.54 3.55
CA ASP A 71 3.11 4.32 2.51
C ASP A 71 4.50 4.08 3.10
N ALA A 72 4.93 4.86 4.09
CA ALA A 72 6.17 4.62 4.82
C ALA A 72 6.16 3.26 5.57
N SER A 73 4.99 2.81 6.05
CA SER A 73 4.83 1.48 6.63
C SER A 73 4.93 0.36 5.57
N ASN A 74 4.34 0.58 4.38
CA ASN A 74 4.44 -0.32 3.24
C ASN A 74 5.90 -0.47 2.78
N GLU A 75 6.62 0.64 2.60
CA GLU A 75 8.04 0.68 2.23
C GLU A 75 8.92 -0.01 3.29
N SER A 76 8.71 0.29 4.58
CA SER A 76 9.41 -0.39 5.68
C SER A 76 9.13 -1.90 5.72
N SER A 77 7.94 -2.34 5.28
CA SER A 77 7.63 -3.77 5.14
C SER A 77 8.32 -4.42 3.94
N GLY A 78 8.57 -3.67 2.87
CA GLY A 78 9.35 -4.09 1.70
C GLY A 78 10.83 -4.26 2.06
N LEU A 79 11.46 -3.18 2.53
CA LEU A 79 12.87 -3.18 2.95
C LEU A 79 13.20 -4.26 4.00
N ARG A 80 12.23 -4.65 4.84
CA ARG A 80 12.37 -5.76 5.80
C ARG A 80 12.43 -7.13 5.13
N LYS A 81 11.68 -7.35 4.04
CA LYS A 81 11.74 -8.58 3.23
C LYS A 81 13.06 -8.64 2.48
N ASP A 82 13.43 -7.56 1.79
CA ASP A 82 14.68 -7.45 1.05
C ASP A 82 15.89 -7.73 1.96
N LEU A 83 15.88 -7.21 3.20
CA LEU A 83 16.90 -7.46 4.21
C LEU A 83 16.89 -8.92 4.70
N GLN A 84 15.72 -9.55 4.85
CA GLN A 84 15.61 -10.96 5.24
C GLN A 84 16.08 -11.91 4.12
N GLU A 85 15.72 -11.62 2.86
CA GLU A 85 16.19 -12.36 1.68
C GLU A 85 17.71 -12.23 1.52
N LEU A 86 18.26 -11.02 1.70
CA LEU A 86 19.70 -10.79 1.67
C LEU A 86 20.44 -11.49 2.82
N GLN A 87 19.86 -11.52 4.03
CA GLN A 87 20.39 -12.30 5.15
C GLN A 87 20.41 -13.80 4.85
N GLN A 88 19.36 -14.34 4.21
CA GLN A 88 19.33 -15.74 3.79
C GLN A 88 20.40 -16.04 2.74
N GLN A 89 20.58 -15.16 1.75
CA GLN A 89 21.64 -15.29 0.75
C GLN A 89 23.05 -15.24 1.38
N PHE A 90 23.27 -14.39 2.38
CA PHE A 90 24.55 -14.36 3.11
C PHE A 90 24.82 -15.68 3.87
N LEU A 91 23.81 -16.27 4.52
CA LEU A 91 23.96 -17.56 5.21
C LEU A 91 24.25 -18.70 4.24
N GLU A 92 23.63 -18.70 3.05
CA GLU A 92 23.88 -19.71 2.03
C GLU A 92 25.28 -19.56 1.40
N LEU A 93 25.74 -18.33 1.14
CA LEU A 93 27.11 -18.06 0.69
C LEU A 93 28.16 -18.38 1.76
N GLU A 94 27.85 -18.19 3.04
CA GLU A 94 28.70 -18.60 4.17
C GLU A 94 28.82 -20.12 4.26
N ALA A 95 27.72 -20.86 4.09
CA ALA A 95 27.75 -22.33 4.02
C ALA A 95 28.56 -22.84 2.82
N GLN A 96 28.37 -22.26 1.62
CA GLN A 96 29.14 -22.61 0.42
C GLN A 96 30.64 -22.32 0.58
N ARG A 97 31.00 -21.18 1.20
CA ARG A 97 32.39 -20.83 1.52
C ARG A 97 33.02 -21.89 2.44
N ASP A 98 32.30 -22.31 3.47
CA ASP A 98 32.85 -23.25 4.45
C ASP A 98 32.92 -24.68 3.90
N GLU A 99 31.97 -25.10 3.05
CA GLU A 99 32.10 -26.35 2.27
C GLU A 99 33.36 -26.31 1.39
N LEU A 100 33.53 -25.26 0.57
CA LEU A 100 34.72 -25.08 -0.28
C LEU A 100 36.02 -25.09 0.53
N ARG A 101 36.04 -24.46 1.72
CA ARG A 101 37.20 -24.45 2.62
C ARG A 101 37.52 -25.84 3.18
N THR A 102 36.52 -26.66 3.48
CA THR A 102 36.77 -28.08 3.85
C THR A 102 37.28 -28.90 2.66
N ALA A 103 36.78 -28.64 1.44
CA ALA A 103 37.28 -29.29 0.23
C ALA A 103 38.74 -28.91 -0.08
N GLU A 104 39.09 -27.63 0.09
CA GLU A 104 40.46 -27.10 0.00
C GLU A 104 41.39 -27.79 1.01
N THR A 105 41.02 -27.78 2.30
CA THR A 105 41.79 -28.45 3.36
C THR A 105 41.98 -29.96 3.08
N ASN A 106 40.95 -30.63 2.55
CA ASN A 106 41.03 -32.04 2.16
C ASN A 106 41.92 -32.27 0.92
N ALA A 107 41.99 -31.31 0.00
CA ALA A 107 42.91 -31.36 -1.14
C ALA A 107 44.36 -31.14 -0.69
N GLU A 108 44.64 -30.18 0.19
CA GLU A 108 45.98 -29.96 0.76
C GLU A 108 46.49 -31.19 1.55
N ASN A 109 45.64 -31.78 2.39
CA ASN A 109 45.94 -33.04 3.10
C ASN A 109 46.24 -34.20 2.13
N LYS A 110 45.61 -34.22 0.95
CA LYS A 110 45.85 -35.25 -0.08
C LYS A 110 47.12 -34.96 -0.88
N ILE A 111 47.44 -33.69 -1.16
CA ILE A 111 48.67 -33.28 -1.84
C ILE A 111 49.87 -33.62 -0.97
N THR A 112 49.88 -33.19 0.29
CA THR A 112 50.97 -33.47 1.24
C THR A 112 51.20 -34.97 1.48
N ALA A 113 50.13 -35.78 1.52
CA ALA A 113 50.23 -37.24 1.57
C ALA A 113 50.84 -37.87 0.29
N LEU A 114 50.60 -37.27 -0.88
CA LEU A 114 51.21 -37.69 -2.15
C LEU A 114 52.68 -37.25 -2.23
N GLU A 115 53.02 -36.03 -1.80
CA GLU A 115 54.39 -35.52 -1.73
C GLU A 115 55.27 -36.36 -0.79
N LEU A 116 54.73 -36.76 0.38
CA LEU A 116 55.42 -37.67 1.29
C LEU A 116 55.70 -39.02 0.61
N ARG A 117 54.72 -39.56 -0.11
CA ARG A 117 54.85 -40.84 -0.82
C ARG A 117 55.79 -40.75 -2.03
N GLU A 118 55.89 -39.59 -2.67
CA GLU A 118 56.91 -39.31 -3.68
C GLU A 118 58.31 -39.36 -3.05
N GLN A 119 58.51 -38.75 -1.87
CA GLN A 119 59.78 -38.80 -1.14
C GLN A 119 60.13 -40.23 -0.67
N GLU A 120 59.16 -41.03 -0.24
CA GLU A 120 59.35 -42.47 0.04
C GLU A 120 59.87 -43.22 -1.20
N LEU A 121 59.19 -43.05 -2.35
CA LEU A 121 59.55 -43.70 -3.60
C LEU A 121 60.91 -43.23 -4.12
N GLN A 122 61.21 -41.93 -4.03
CA GLN A 122 62.49 -41.34 -4.38
C GLN A 122 63.63 -41.99 -3.56
N THR A 123 63.40 -42.21 -2.26
CA THR A 123 64.35 -42.86 -1.34
C THR A 123 64.55 -44.34 -1.70
N VAL A 124 63.48 -45.07 -2.05
CA VAL A 124 63.55 -46.46 -2.52
C VAL A 124 64.31 -46.57 -3.85
N ILE A 125 64.06 -45.66 -4.80
CA ILE A 125 64.76 -45.62 -6.10
C ILE A 125 66.26 -45.34 -5.91
N GLN A 126 66.62 -44.39 -5.04
CA GLN A 126 68.04 -44.13 -4.70
C GLN A 126 68.70 -45.36 -4.09
N LYS A 127 68.04 -46.03 -3.14
CA LYS A 127 68.59 -47.25 -2.53
C LYS A 127 68.76 -48.39 -3.54
N LEU A 128 67.74 -48.67 -4.36
CA LEU A 128 67.82 -49.68 -5.42
C LEU A 128 68.93 -49.37 -6.45
N SER A 129 69.18 -48.10 -6.73
CA SER A 129 70.28 -47.67 -7.62
C SER A 129 71.65 -47.98 -7.01
N VAL A 130 71.83 -47.74 -5.70
CA VAL A 130 73.05 -48.10 -4.96
C VAL A 130 73.23 -49.61 -4.87
N ASP A 131 72.16 -50.36 -4.55
CA ASP A 131 72.20 -51.82 -4.45
C ASP A 131 72.50 -52.46 -5.82
N LEU A 132 71.97 -51.92 -6.93
CA LEU A 132 72.30 -52.32 -8.30
C LEU A 132 73.77 -52.03 -8.66
N GLN A 133 74.29 -50.86 -8.31
CA GLN A 133 75.69 -50.50 -8.54
C GLN A 133 76.64 -51.44 -7.76
N ASN A 134 76.30 -51.76 -6.51
CA ASN A 134 77.04 -52.72 -5.69
C ASN A 134 77.00 -54.13 -6.30
N ALA A 135 75.84 -54.57 -6.80
CA ALA A 135 75.68 -55.85 -7.49
C ALA A 135 76.49 -55.93 -8.80
N GLN A 136 76.55 -54.85 -9.59
CA GLN A 136 77.41 -54.78 -10.79
C GLN A 136 78.90 -54.87 -10.45
N VAL A 137 79.36 -54.15 -9.41
CA VAL A 137 80.76 -54.23 -8.94
C VAL A 137 81.09 -55.65 -8.48
N ALA A 138 80.23 -56.27 -7.66
CA ALA A 138 80.39 -57.66 -7.23
C ALA A 138 80.39 -58.65 -8.40
N GLY A 139 79.50 -58.46 -9.38
CA GLY A 139 79.44 -59.23 -10.63
C GLY A 139 80.76 -59.18 -11.40
N SER A 140 81.30 -57.98 -11.66
CA SER A 140 82.60 -57.82 -12.34
C SER A 140 83.77 -58.45 -11.56
N GLY A 141 83.68 -58.50 -10.23
CA GLY A 141 84.62 -59.20 -9.37
C GLY A 141 84.50 -60.72 -9.44
N CYS A 142 83.31 -61.26 -9.67
CA CYS A 142 83.09 -62.69 -9.96
C CYS A 142 83.58 -63.06 -11.37
N GLU A 143 83.27 -62.23 -12.37
CA GLU A 143 83.68 -62.41 -13.77
C GLU A 143 85.20 -62.48 -13.92
N LYS A 144 85.94 -61.53 -13.34
CA LYS A 144 87.42 -61.57 -13.32
C LYS A 144 88.00 -62.79 -12.60
N ARG A 145 87.32 -63.30 -11.57
CA ARG A 145 87.73 -64.54 -10.88
C ARG A 145 87.45 -65.79 -11.73
N LEU A 146 86.35 -65.80 -12.49
CA LEU A 146 86.06 -66.85 -13.47
C LEU A 146 87.11 -66.86 -14.58
N GLU A 147 87.47 -65.70 -15.11
CA GLU A 147 88.50 -65.55 -16.16
C GLU A 147 89.89 -66.01 -15.68
N MET A 148 90.31 -65.62 -14.46
CA MET A 148 91.56 -66.14 -13.86
C MET A 148 91.53 -67.66 -13.70
N LEU A 149 90.44 -68.23 -13.16
CA LEU A 149 90.30 -69.68 -12.98
C LEU A 149 90.26 -70.44 -14.32
N GLN A 150 89.75 -69.83 -15.40
CA GLN A 150 89.80 -70.40 -16.75
C GLN A 150 91.24 -70.42 -17.31
N VAL A 151 92.00 -69.34 -17.09
CA VAL A 151 93.42 -69.27 -17.48
C VAL A 151 94.28 -70.27 -16.68
N GLU A 152 94.07 -70.37 -15.36
CA GLU A 152 94.71 -71.37 -14.51
C GLU A 152 94.36 -72.81 -14.96
N HIS A 153 93.09 -73.08 -15.29
CA HIS A 153 92.65 -74.39 -15.77
C HIS A 153 93.31 -74.78 -17.10
N GLU A 154 93.34 -73.88 -18.09
CA GLU A 154 94.01 -74.15 -19.37
C GLU A 154 95.54 -74.30 -19.21
N SER A 155 96.16 -73.56 -18.28
CA SER A 155 97.59 -73.74 -17.93
C SER A 155 97.86 -75.12 -17.34
N LEU A 156 97.11 -75.52 -16.30
CA LEU A 156 97.22 -76.85 -15.67
C LEU A 156 96.94 -78.00 -16.65
N LYS A 157 96.03 -77.79 -17.59
CA LYS A 157 95.69 -78.75 -18.66
C LYS A 157 96.82 -78.90 -19.68
N VAL A 158 97.52 -77.82 -20.02
CA VAL A 158 98.74 -77.86 -20.85
C VAL A 158 99.88 -78.55 -20.10
N GLU A 159 100.11 -78.23 -18.82
CA GLU A 159 101.10 -78.91 -17.98
C GLU A 159 100.81 -80.41 -17.84
N TYR A 160 99.54 -80.79 -17.65
CA TYR A 160 99.10 -82.19 -17.60
C TYR A 160 99.42 -82.95 -18.89
N GLU A 161 99.09 -82.40 -20.06
CA GLU A 161 99.41 -83.05 -21.34
C GLU A 161 100.92 -83.10 -21.61
N GLN A 162 101.69 -82.08 -21.21
CA GLN A 162 103.16 -82.14 -21.25
C GLN A 162 103.72 -83.24 -20.35
N HIS A 163 103.26 -83.34 -19.10
CA HIS A 163 103.71 -84.36 -18.15
C HIS A 163 103.32 -85.78 -18.62
N LYS A 164 102.13 -85.94 -19.16
CA LYS A 164 101.63 -87.18 -19.77
C LYS A 164 102.50 -87.61 -20.96
N LEU A 165 102.82 -86.70 -21.88
CA LEU A 165 103.74 -86.97 -22.99
C LEU A 165 105.13 -87.38 -22.49
N LYS A 166 105.69 -86.62 -21.53
CA LYS A 166 106.98 -86.94 -20.89
C LYS A 166 106.98 -88.34 -20.25
N MET A 167 105.93 -88.67 -19.49
CA MET A 167 105.78 -89.97 -18.85
C MET A 167 105.66 -91.11 -19.88
N THR A 168 104.98 -90.90 -21.02
CA THR A 168 104.96 -91.90 -22.10
C THR A 168 106.32 -92.10 -22.78
N PHE A 169 107.13 -91.05 -22.89
CA PHE A 169 108.51 -91.14 -23.40
C PHE A 169 109.41 -91.91 -22.41
N GLU A 170 109.40 -91.53 -21.12
CA GLU A 170 110.19 -92.22 -20.10
C GLU A 170 109.78 -93.70 -19.95
N PHE A 171 108.48 -94.02 -20.09
CA PHE A 171 108.00 -95.40 -20.14
C PHE A 171 108.55 -96.17 -21.36
N ALA A 172 108.58 -95.54 -22.54
CA ALA A 172 109.15 -96.14 -23.74
C ALA A 172 110.67 -96.40 -23.61
N GLU A 173 111.43 -95.47 -23.02
CA GLU A 173 112.86 -95.67 -22.74
C GLU A 173 113.09 -96.77 -21.70
N ARG A 174 112.29 -96.83 -20.62
CA ARG A 174 112.38 -97.89 -19.61
C ARG A 174 112.03 -99.26 -20.18
N ASN A 175 111.01 -99.36 -21.05
CA ASN A 175 110.71 -100.61 -21.75
C ASN A 175 111.86 -101.06 -22.67
N LYS A 176 112.43 -100.15 -23.45
CA LYS A 176 113.60 -100.43 -24.31
C LYS A 176 114.83 -100.85 -23.52
N LEU A 177 115.04 -100.28 -22.33
CA LEU A 177 116.10 -100.72 -21.40
C LEU A 177 115.79 -102.10 -20.82
N THR A 178 114.53 -102.39 -20.48
CA THR A 178 114.08 -103.72 -20.04
C THR A 178 114.29 -104.77 -21.12
N GLU A 179 113.96 -104.49 -22.39
CA GLU A 179 114.24 -105.36 -23.55
C GLU A 179 115.74 -105.67 -23.66
N GLN A 180 116.61 -104.65 -23.61
CA GLN A 180 118.07 -104.82 -23.64
C GLN A 180 118.62 -105.63 -22.46
N LEU A 181 118.05 -105.45 -21.26
CA LEU A 181 118.40 -106.24 -20.08
C LEU A 181 117.90 -107.68 -20.22
N GLN A 182 116.73 -107.91 -20.82
CA GLN A 182 116.14 -109.23 -21.02
C GLN A 182 116.83 -110.03 -22.15
N GLU A 183 117.33 -109.36 -23.19
CA GLU A 183 118.29 -109.93 -24.15
C GLU A 183 119.61 -110.30 -23.46
N LYS A 184 120.15 -109.43 -22.59
CA LYS A 184 121.35 -109.73 -21.79
C LYS A 184 121.16 -110.94 -20.88
N VAL A 185 120.03 -111.03 -20.18
CA VAL A 185 119.67 -112.18 -19.33
C VAL A 185 119.59 -113.44 -20.19
N SER A 186 118.84 -113.42 -21.31
CA SER A 186 118.76 -114.52 -22.27
C SER A 186 120.12 -114.97 -22.82
N SER A 187 121.07 -114.04 -22.95
CA SER A 187 122.45 -114.27 -23.42
C SER A 187 123.37 -114.82 -22.32
N LEU A 188 123.09 -114.53 -21.05
CA LEU A 188 123.78 -115.09 -19.88
C LEU A 188 123.23 -116.47 -19.52
N GLU A 189 121.92 -116.68 -19.59
CA GLU A 189 121.27 -117.99 -19.43
C GLU A 189 121.81 -119.01 -20.46
N LYS A 190 121.91 -118.60 -21.73
CA LYS A 190 122.55 -119.41 -22.80
C LYS A 190 124.07 -119.62 -22.65
N LYS A 191 124.74 -118.95 -21.69
CA LYS A 191 126.12 -119.26 -21.29
C LYS A 191 126.14 -120.22 -20.09
N LEU A 192 125.19 -120.09 -19.17
CA LEU A 192 125.02 -120.97 -18.02
C LEU A 192 124.69 -122.43 -18.42
N GLU A 193 124.08 -122.65 -19.59
CA GLU A 193 123.81 -123.98 -20.17
C GLU A 193 125.07 -124.78 -20.62
N ARG A 194 126.29 -124.29 -20.36
CA ARG A 194 127.52 -125.08 -20.55
C ARG A 194 128.30 -125.22 -19.26
N ASN A 195 128.33 -126.45 -18.73
CA ASN A 195 129.03 -126.86 -17.51
C ASN A 195 130.42 -126.21 -17.37
N LEU A 196 130.60 -125.47 -16.28
CA LEU A 196 131.88 -124.94 -15.83
C LEU A 196 132.37 -125.72 -14.59
N SER A 197 133.65 -125.57 -14.25
CA SER A 197 134.31 -126.28 -13.16
C SER A 197 134.02 -125.67 -11.77
N GLY A 198 134.40 -126.37 -10.70
CA GLY A 198 134.08 -125.94 -9.32
C GLY A 198 134.63 -124.58 -8.90
N ASP A 199 135.73 -124.12 -9.52
CA ASP A 199 136.31 -122.79 -9.27
C ASP A 199 135.53 -121.69 -10.00
N GLU A 200 135.03 -122.00 -11.21
CA GLU A 200 134.16 -121.12 -11.97
C GLU A 200 132.78 -120.99 -11.33
N HIS A 201 132.25 -122.07 -10.72
CA HIS A 201 131.02 -122.04 -9.93
C HIS A 201 131.16 -121.15 -8.66
N MET A 202 132.31 -121.16 -7.99
CA MET A 202 132.60 -120.19 -6.92
C MET A 202 132.65 -118.76 -7.47
N GLN A 203 133.24 -118.57 -8.64
CA GLN A 203 133.34 -117.26 -9.28
C GLN A 203 131.98 -116.75 -9.82
N GLU A 204 131.07 -117.64 -10.21
CA GLU A 204 129.68 -117.31 -10.56
C GLU A 204 128.83 -117.04 -9.32
N LEU A 205 128.94 -117.84 -8.26
CA LEU A 205 128.29 -117.56 -6.98
C LEU A 205 128.71 -116.19 -6.40
N LEU A 206 129.98 -115.80 -6.57
CA LEU A 206 130.47 -114.48 -6.18
C LEU A 206 129.94 -113.35 -7.10
N LYS A 207 129.76 -113.59 -8.40
CA LYS A 207 129.11 -112.63 -9.33
C LYS A 207 127.61 -112.49 -9.05
N GLU A 208 126.93 -113.60 -8.77
CA GLU A 208 125.52 -113.62 -8.39
C GLU A 208 125.32 -112.93 -7.04
N LYS A 209 126.17 -113.22 -6.04
CA LYS A 209 126.19 -112.50 -4.76
C LYS A 209 126.36 -111.00 -4.98
N ALA A 210 127.33 -110.57 -5.79
CA ALA A 210 127.55 -109.16 -6.09
C ALA A 210 126.35 -108.52 -6.83
N ALA A 211 125.69 -109.26 -7.73
CA ALA A 211 124.49 -108.80 -8.42
C ALA A 211 123.25 -108.74 -7.51
N LEU A 212 123.15 -109.63 -6.51
CA LEU A 212 122.11 -109.61 -5.47
C LEU A 212 122.37 -108.50 -4.43
N GLU A 213 123.63 -108.23 -4.08
CA GLU A 213 124.03 -107.08 -3.26
C GLU A 213 123.70 -105.76 -3.98
N LEU A 214 124.01 -105.67 -5.29
CA LEU A 214 123.61 -104.51 -6.11
C LEU A 214 122.09 -104.35 -6.17
N LYS A 215 121.32 -105.41 -6.48
CA LYS A 215 119.85 -105.36 -6.48
C LYS A 215 119.24 -105.02 -5.11
N LEU A 216 119.89 -105.44 -4.03
CA LEU A 216 119.49 -105.10 -2.67
C LEU A 216 119.70 -103.60 -2.39
N ASP A 217 120.79 -103.01 -2.89
CA ASP A 217 121.02 -101.57 -2.80
C ASP A 217 120.15 -100.76 -3.76
N GLU A 218 119.89 -101.23 -4.99
CA GLU A 218 118.91 -100.64 -5.91
C GLU A 218 117.50 -100.60 -5.29
N THR A 219 117.04 -101.71 -4.70
CA THR A 219 115.73 -101.77 -4.03
C THR A 219 115.69 -100.96 -2.73
N ARG A 220 116.80 -100.86 -1.99
CA ARG A 220 116.92 -99.90 -0.86
C ARG A 220 116.77 -98.45 -1.34
N GLN A 221 117.41 -98.07 -2.44
CA GLN A 221 117.28 -96.72 -3.01
C GLN A 221 115.85 -96.44 -3.50
N GLN A 222 115.21 -97.38 -4.19
CA GLN A 222 113.80 -97.25 -4.60
C GLN A 222 112.87 -97.10 -3.39
N ILE A 223 113.05 -97.89 -2.33
CA ILE A 223 112.28 -97.76 -1.08
C ILE A 223 112.53 -96.40 -0.39
N LEU A 224 113.72 -95.82 -0.53
CA LEU A 224 114.01 -94.47 -0.02
C LEU A 224 113.33 -93.38 -0.86
N THR A 225 113.32 -93.47 -2.18
CA THR A 225 112.58 -92.52 -3.04
C THR A 225 111.07 -92.63 -2.86
N ASP A 226 110.54 -93.85 -2.74
CA ASP A 226 109.10 -94.08 -2.53
C ASP A 226 108.66 -93.56 -1.16
N ARG A 227 109.50 -93.71 -0.13
CA ARG A 227 109.28 -93.10 1.20
C ARG A 227 109.36 -91.58 1.16
N MET A 228 110.25 -90.99 0.36
CA MET A 228 110.34 -89.54 0.18
C MET A 228 109.07 -89.00 -0.46
N HIS A 229 108.63 -89.58 -1.59
CA HIS A 229 107.39 -89.18 -2.26
C HIS A 229 106.14 -89.43 -1.41
N HIS A 230 106.11 -90.47 -0.57
CA HIS A 230 105.06 -90.65 0.42
C HIS A 230 105.09 -89.59 1.54
N ALA A 231 106.28 -89.18 2.01
CA ALA A 231 106.39 -88.09 2.97
C ALA A 231 105.91 -86.76 2.36
N ASP A 232 106.31 -86.45 1.13
CA ASP A 232 105.89 -85.22 0.41
C ASP A 232 104.37 -85.18 0.20
N THR A 233 103.76 -86.28 -0.24
CA THR A 233 102.30 -86.36 -0.42
C THR A 233 101.53 -86.31 0.89
N VAL A 234 102.04 -86.91 1.97
CA VAL A 234 101.45 -86.76 3.32
C VAL A 234 101.56 -85.30 3.81
N ASN A 235 102.73 -84.66 3.68
CA ASN A 235 102.93 -83.25 4.03
C ASN A 235 101.95 -82.32 3.29
N GLN A 236 101.68 -82.60 2.01
CA GLN A 236 100.74 -81.80 1.22
C GLN A 236 99.27 -82.05 1.65
N LEU A 237 98.87 -83.30 1.93
CA LEU A 237 97.54 -83.63 2.46
C LEU A 237 97.32 -83.03 3.87
N GLU A 238 98.33 -83.06 4.74
CA GLU A 238 98.27 -82.41 6.06
C GLU A 238 98.13 -80.88 5.96
N THR A 239 98.72 -80.28 4.92
CA THR A 239 98.60 -78.84 4.66
C THR A 239 97.22 -78.49 4.12
N GLN A 240 96.68 -79.30 3.20
CA GLN A 240 95.31 -79.15 2.70
C GLN A 240 94.26 -79.36 3.80
N ASN A 241 94.45 -80.32 4.70
CA ASN A 241 93.57 -80.50 5.87
C ASN A 241 93.58 -79.27 6.78
N ARG A 242 94.75 -78.74 7.13
CA ARG A 242 94.87 -77.50 7.94
C ARG A 242 94.19 -76.30 7.27
N GLU A 243 94.32 -76.15 5.95
CA GLU A 243 93.58 -75.11 5.22
C GLU A 243 92.06 -75.32 5.26
N LEU A 244 91.58 -76.56 5.11
CA LEU A 244 90.16 -76.89 5.16
C LEU A 244 89.58 -76.68 6.57
N GLU A 245 90.30 -77.05 7.62
CA GLU A 245 89.95 -76.77 9.02
C GLU A 245 89.84 -75.26 9.26
N GLN A 246 90.80 -74.46 8.79
CA GLN A 246 90.77 -73.00 8.91
C GLN A 246 89.60 -72.37 8.12
N LYS A 247 89.29 -72.88 6.92
CA LYS A 247 88.13 -72.46 6.11
C LYS A 247 86.80 -72.86 6.79
N LEU A 248 86.74 -74.00 7.47
CA LEU A 248 85.57 -74.46 8.22
C LEU A 248 85.37 -73.66 9.52
N GLN A 249 86.44 -73.32 10.23
CA GLN A 249 86.38 -72.43 11.40
C GLN A 249 85.88 -71.03 10.98
N THR A 250 86.49 -70.42 9.97
CA THR A 250 86.09 -69.06 9.53
C THR A 250 84.66 -68.99 8.97
N THR A 251 84.18 -70.05 8.30
CA THR A 251 82.77 -70.13 7.87
C THR A 251 81.79 -70.38 9.03
N THR A 252 82.15 -71.18 10.04
CA THR A 252 81.30 -71.33 11.25
C THR A 252 81.28 -70.06 12.11
N GLU A 253 82.38 -69.32 12.22
CA GLU A 253 82.41 -68.03 12.92
C GLU A 253 81.60 -66.94 12.22
N THR A 254 81.61 -66.89 10.88
CA THR A 254 80.79 -65.93 10.11
C THR A 254 79.32 -66.31 10.14
N LEU A 255 78.98 -67.60 10.02
CA LEU A 255 77.60 -68.09 10.18
C LEU A 255 77.06 -67.74 11.58
N LYS A 256 77.87 -67.91 12.63
CA LYS A 256 77.51 -67.51 14.00
C LYS A 256 77.16 -66.02 14.08
N LYS A 257 78.04 -65.13 13.57
CA LYS A 257 77.82 -63.67 13.55
C LYS A 257 76.57 -63.28 12.78
N ILE A 258 76.30 -63.93 11.64
CA ILE A 258 75.08 -63.72 10.84
C ILE A 258 73.83 -64.14 11.66
N LYS A 259 73.88 -65.27 12.36
CA LYS A 259 72.78 -65.75 13.21
C LYS A 259 72.52 -64.84 14.41
N GLU A 260 73.57 -64.32 15.04
CA GLU A 260 73.48 -63.34 16.14
C GLU A 260 72.83 -62.05 15.63
N SER A 261 73.31 -61.49 14.51
CA SER A 261 72.74 -60.27 13.93
C SER A 261 71.31 -60.45 13.41
N ALA A 262 70.95 -61.63 12.89
CA ALA A 262 69.57 -61.94 12.51
C ALA A 262 68.63 -61.89 13.73
N GLY A 263 69.02 -62.49 14.85
CA GLY A 263 68.24 -62.42 16.09
C GLY A 263 68.09 -60.99 16.65
N GLU A 264 69.09 -60.12 16.47
CA GLU A 264 68.98 -58.69 16.80
C GLU A 264 67.97 -57.96 15.89
N GLN A 265 67.90 -58.30 14.60
CA GLN A 265 66.88 -57.73 13.69
C GLN A 265 65.49 -58.26 14.02
N ASP A 266 65.33 -59.56 14.31
CA ASP A 266 64.05 -60.17 14.68
C ASP A 266 63.46 -59.51 15.94
N LEU A 267 64.29 -59.30 16.98
CA LEU A 267 63.89 -58.56 18.20
C LEU A 267 63.52 -57.09 17.90
N LYS A 268 64.19 -56.46 16.93
CA LYS A 268 63.89 -55.08 16.52
C LYS A 268 62.58 -54.98 15.72
N ILE A 269 62.31 -55.96 14.86
CA ILE A 269 61.04 -56.10 14.13
C ILE A 269 59.91 -56.32 15.15
N GLN A 270 60.04 -57.30 16.05
CA GLN A 270 59.04 -57.60 17.07
C GLN A 270 58.72 -56.37 17.94
N LYS A 271 59.73 -55.57 18.30
CA LYS A 271 59.49 -54.31 19.02
C LYS A 271 58.68 -53.32 18.18
N LEU A 272 59.06 -53.08 16.93
CA LEU A 272 58.35 -52.16 16.03
C LEU A 272 56.89 -52.61 15.80
N GLU A 273 56.64 -53.92 15.69
CA GLU A 273 55.29 -54.49 15.63
C GLU A 273 54.47 -54.15 16.90
N THR A 274 55.06 -54.30 18.09
CA THR A 274 54.37 -53.93 19.34
C THR A 274 54.14 -52.42 19.48
N ASP A 275 55.09 -51.58 19.06
CA ASP A 275 54.94 -50.11 19.10
C ASP A 275 53.85 -49.65 18.11
N LEU A 276 53.77 -50.26 16.92
CA LEU A 276 52.73 -50.00 15.92
C LEU A 276 51.33 -50.47 16.38
N GLU A 277 51.20 -51.65 16.97
CA GLU A 277 49.90 -52.14 17.48
C GLU A 277 49.43 -51.29 18.68
N ASN A 278 50.33 -50.78 19.51
CA ASN A 278 49.99 -49.84 20.59
C ASN A 278 49.42 -48.51 20.05
N GLU A 279 50.08 -47.87 19.09
CA GLU A 279 49.58 -46.63 18.47
C GLU A 279 48.29 -46.88 17.66
N ARG A 280 48.17 -48.02 16.97
CA ARG A 280 46.93 -48.45 16.31
C ARG A 280 45.76 -48.56 17.30
N ASN A 281 45.95 -49.19 18.46
CA ASN A 281 44.88 -49.31 19.46
C ASN A 281 44.53 -47.95 20.11
N LYS A 282 45.52 -47.08 20.31
CA LYS A 282 45.33 -45.70 20.79
C LYS A 282 44.52 -44.85 19.80
N LEU A 283 44.84 -44.92 18.50
CA LEU A 283 44.08 -44.26 17.43
C LEU A 283 42.66 -44.84 17.31
N GLN A 284 42.52 -46.18 17.37
CA GLN A 284 41.22 -46.88 17.39
C GLN A 284 40.36 -46.40 18.57
N GLN A 285 40.95 -46.22 19.76
CA GLN A 285 40.25 -45.71 20.94
C GLN A 285 39.84 -44.24 20.76
N GLN A 286 40.74 -43.36 20.30
CA GLN A 286 40.45 -41.96 20.02
C GLN A 286 39.28 -41.82 19.03
N LEU A 287 39.36 -42.50 17.88
CA LEU A 287 38.34 -42.50 16.83
C LEU A 287 36.99 -43.02 17.35
N SER A 288 36.99 -44.05 18.22
CA SER A 288 35.76 -44.52 18.87
C SER A 288 35.13 -43.48 19.83
N SER A 289 35.96 -42.74 20.57
CA SER A 289 35.49 -41.71 21.51
C SER A 289 34.98 -40.46 20.78
N GLU A 290 35.62 -40.09 19.67
CA GLU A 290 35.21 -38.98 18.81
C GLU A 290 33.93 -39.31 18.05
N LYS A 291 33.82 -40.52 17.47
CA LYS A 291 32.55 -41.02 16.90
C LYS A 291 31.42 -40.89 17.90
N HIS A 292 31.62 -41.33 19.14
CA HIS A 292 30.58 -41.26 20.17
C HIS A 292 30.17 -39.83 20.51
N GLN A 293 31.11 -38.86 20.53
CA GLN A 293 30.77 -37.44 20.68
C GLN A 293 29.96 -36.89 19.50
N TYR A 294 30.29 -37.27 18.26
CA TYR A 294 29.49 -36.90 17.09
C TYR A 294 28.09 -37.55 17.10
N GLU A 295 27.99 -38.81 17.52
CA GLU A 295 26.72 -39.55 17.66
C GLU A 295 25.81 -38.93 18.75
N GLN A 296 26.39 -38.43 19.86
CA GLN A 296 25.69 -37.62 20.86
C GLN A 296 25.25 -36.24 20.32
N LYS A 297 26.08 -35.56 19.50
CA LYS A 297 25.72 -34.28 18.87
C LYS A 297 24.59 -34.44 17.86
N VAL A 298 24.63 -35.48 17.03
CA VAL A 298 23.58 -35.81 16.05
C VAL A 298 22.26 -36.08 16.76
N THR A 299 22.23 -37.01 17.72
CA THR A 299 20.99 -37.31 18.47
C THR A 299 20.44 -36.12 19.27
N GLY A 300 21.33 -35.23 19.75
CA GLY A 300 20.94 -33.95 20.34
C GLY A 300 20.30 -32.96 19.35
N LEU A 301 20.81 -32.88 18.12
CA LEU A 301 20.24 -32.04 17.06
C LEU A 301 18.93 -32.63 16.52
N GLU A 302 18.84 -33.94 16.30
CA GLU A 302 17.62 -34.65 15.92
C GLU A 302 16.49 -34.40 16.94
N SER A 303 16.83 -34.42 18.24
CA SER A 303 15.88 -34.10 19.32
C SER A 303 15.39 -32.65 19.28
N GLN A 304 16.26 -31.69 18.92
CA GLN A 304 15.87 -30.29 18.74
C GLN A 304 14.99 -30.09 17.50
N ILE A 305 15.32 -30.75 16.38
CA ILE A 305 14.52 -30.71 15.15
C ILE A 305 13.13 -31.28 15.41
N ALA A 306 13.01 -32.42 16.10
CA ALA A 306 11.73 -33.00 16.48
C ALA A 306 10.92 -32.06 17.40
N ALA A 307 11.55 -31.45 18.40
CA ALA A 307 10.89 -30.48 19.28
C ALA A 307 10.36 -29.25 18.50
N LEU A 308 11.20 -28.64 17.65
CA LEU A 308 10.82 -27.51 16.79
C LEU A 308 9.70 -27.88 15.81
N GLN A 309 9.72 -29.07 15.23
CA GLN A 309 8.66 -29.55 14.35
C GLN A 309 7.33 -29.70 15.11
N THR A 310 7.33 -30.32 16.29
CA THR A 310 6.09 -30.43 17.09
C THR A 310 5.54 -29.08 17.54
N ALA A 311 6.40 -28.10 17.86
CA ALA A 311 5.99 -26.74 18.16
C ALA A 311 5.38 -26.03 16.93
N TRP A 312 5.99 -26.18 15.74
CA TRP A 312 5.46 -25.63 14.50
C TRP A 312 4.11 -26.26 14.09
N GLU A 313 3.94 -27.58 14.28
CA GLU A 313 2.67 -28.27 14.05
C GLU A 313 1.58 -27.81 15.04
N PHE A 314 1.95 -27.53 16.29
CA PHE A 314 1.05 -26.92 17.28
C PHE A 314 0.63 -25.49 16.89
N ASP A 315 1.58 -24.62 16.55
CA ASP A 315 1.27 -23.23 16.15
C ASP A 315 0.45 -23.19 14.85
N LYS A 316 0.73 -24.09 13.90
CA LYS A 316 -0.05 -24.27 12.67
C LYS A 316 -1.48 -24.72 12.94
N THR A 317 -1.69 -25.65 13.86
CA THR A 317 -3.05 -26.11 14.22
C THR A 317 -3.81 -25.07 15.06
N SER A 318 -3.12 -24.35 15.94
CA SER A 318 -3.64 -23.21 16.72
C SER A 318 -4.09 -22.06 15.81
N THR A 319 -3.24 -21.63 14.87
CA THR A 319 -3.56 -20.58 13.89
C THR A 319 -4.69 -21.00 12.94
N GLN A 320 -4.68 -22.24 12.43
CA GLN A 320 -5.79 -22.76 11.62
C GLN A 320 -7.12 -22.79 12.41
N HIS A 321 -7.09 -23.18 13.68
CA HIS A 321 -8.28 -23.14 14.55
C HIS A 321 -8.79 -21.70 14.74
N LYS A 322 -7.89 -20.72 14.92
CA LYS A 322 -8.27 -19.32 15.06
C LYS A 322 -8.83 -18.74 13.76
N ILE A 323 -8.27 -19.09 12.59
CA ILE A 323 -8.83 -18.75 11.27
C ILE A 323 -10.26 -19.28 11.16
N SER A 324 -10.49 -20.57 11.41
CA SER A 324 -11.84 -21.16 11.31
C SER A 324 -12.79 -20.82 12.46
N GLN A 325 -12.34 -20.07 13.47
CA GLN A 325 -13.21 -19.33 14.38
C GLN A 325 -13.67 -18.00 13.75
N LEU A 326 -12.73 -17.23 13.20
CA LEU A 326 -13.00 -15.93 12.55
C LEU A 326 -13.86 -16.09 11.27
N GLU A 327 -13.67 -17.17 10.51
CA GLU A 327 -14.53 -17.52 9.36
C GLU A 327 -16.01 -17.65 9.79
N LYS A 328 -16.27 -18.34 10.91
CA LYS A 328 -17.64 -18.52 11.45
C LYS A 328 -18.22 -17.23 12.04
N GLU A 329 -17.37 -16.40 12.65
CA GLU A 329 -17.77 -15.09 13.17
C GLU A 329 -18.14 -14.14 12.02
N ASN A 330 -17.35 -14.12 10.94
CA ASN A 330 -17.65 -13.40 9.71
C ASN A 330 -18.94 -13.90 9.02
N GLU A 331 -19.17 -15.21 8.95
CA GLU A 331 -20.40 -15.78 8.38
C GLU A 331 -21.64 -15.31 9.17
N HIS A 332 -21.61 -15.43 10.49
CA HIS A 332 -22.68 -14.95 11.37
C HIS A 332 -22.90 -13.42 11.27
N LEU A 333 -21.81 -12.64 11.15
CA LEU A 333 -21.90 -11.20 10.92
C LEU A 333 -22.51 -10.88 9.55
N ASN A 334 -22.15 -11.61 8.49
CA ASN A 334 -22.73 -11.45 7.16
C ASN A 334 -24.22 -11.81 7.14
N GLU A 335 -24.61 -12.95 7.72
CA GLU A 335 -26.00 -13.32 7.97
C GLU A 335 -26.77 -12.20 8.69
N SER A 336 -26.15 -11.57 9.71
CA SER A 336 -26.79 -10.47 10.43
C SER A 336 -26.94 -9.21 9.56
N ARG A 337 -25.93 -8.88 8.75
CA ARG A 337 -25.97 -7.75 7.80
C ARG A 337 -27.11 -7.95 6.79
N GLU A 338 -27.23 -9.13 6.19
CA GLU A 338 -28.28 -9.43 5.20
C GLU A 338 -29.69 -9.37 5.80
N LYS A 339 -29.86 -9.75 7.07
CA LYS A 339 -31.12 -9.60 7.82
C LYS A 339 -31.46 -8.12 8.05
N TYR A 340 -30.48 -7.30 8.43
CA TYR A 340 -30.68 -5.84 8.58
C TYR A 340 -30.92 -5.14 7.23
N GLU A 341 -30.19 -5.50 6.18
CA GLU A 341 -30.33 -4.97 4.82
C GLU A 341 -31.71 -5.29 4.23
N SER A 342 -32.19 -6.53 4.43
CA SER A 342 -33.54 -6.94 4.07
C SER A 342 -34.62 -6.16 4.84
N SER A 343 -34.40 -5.91 6.14
CA SER A 343 -35.30 -5.10 6.98
C SER A 343 -35.34 -3.64 6.52
N LEU A 344 -34.18 -3.05 6.23
CA LEU A 344 -34.05 -1.68 5.73
C LEU A 344 -34.75 -1.50 4.38
N LYS A 345 -34.56 -2.44 3.44
CA LYS A 345 -35.24 -2.46 2.14
C LYS A 345 -36.76 -2.56 2.27
N ASN A 346 -37.25 -3.35 3.23
CA ASN A 346 -38.68 -3.42 3.53
C ASN A 346 -39.20 -2.08 4.08
N GLN A 347 -38.48 -1.46 5.04
CA GLN A 347 -38.83 -0.15 5.59
C GLN A 347 -38.82 0.95 4.51
N GLU A 348 -37.85 0.95 3.59
CA GLU A 348 -37.81 1.88 2.45
C GLU A 348 -39.01 1.67 1.52
N SER A 349 -39.39 0.42 1.25
CA SER A 349 -40.56 0.13 0.41
C SER A 349 -41.87 0.64 1.03
N GLU A 350 -42.02 0.50 2.35
CA GLU A 350 -43.19 0.98 3.10
C GLU A 350 -43.20 2.51 3.24
N LEU A 351 -42.04 3.13 3.45
CA LEU A 351 -41.88 4.59 3.44
C LEU A 351 -42.26 5.17 2.06
N ASN A 352 -41.88 4.50 0.97
CA ASN A 352 -42.28 4.88 -0.38
C ASN A 352 -43.77 4.59 -0.67
N ARG A 353 -44.38 3.59 -0.04
CA ARG A 353 -45.84 3.35 -0.06
C ARG A 353 -46.58 4.49 0.65
N LEU A 354 -46.16 4.85 1.86
CA LEU A 354 -46.74 5.93 2.66
C LEU A 354 -46.56 7.30 2.02
N LYS A 355 -45.44 7.58 1.33
CA LYS A 355 -45.27 8.80 0.52
C LYS A 355 -46.30 8.93 -0.60
N LYS A 356 -46.59 7.82 -1.31
CA LYS A 356 -47.62 7.79 -2.36
C LYS A 356 -49.03 7.91 -1.80
N GLU A 357 -49.30 7.29 -0.65
CA GLU A 357 -50.57 7.44 0.05
C GLU A 357 -50.78 8.89 0.49
N LEU A 358 -49.75 9.52 1.09
CA LEU A 358 -49.77 10.92 1.50
C LEU A 358 -50.01 11.87 0.32
N SER A 359 -49.30 11.72 -0.81
CA SER A 359 -49.52 12.59 -1.97
C SER A 359 -50.91 12.41 -2.60
N SER A 360 -51.46 11.18 -2.61
CA SER A 360 -52.84 10.94 -3.05
C SER A 360 -53.88 11.55 -2.11
N ARG A 361 -53.58 11.62 -0.81
CA ARG A 361 -54.43 12.28 0.20
C ARG A 361 -54.31 13.80 0.14
N GLU A 362 -53.14 14.31 -0.21
CA GLU A 362 -52.88 15.73 -0.47
C GLU A 362 -53.68 16.21 -1.68
N THR A 363 -53.63 15.51 -2.83
CA THR A 363 -54.45 15.88 -4.00
C THR A 363 -55.94 15.89 -3.64
N VAL A 364 -56.46 14.81 -3.05
CA VAL A 364 -57.86 14.72 -2.57
C VAL A 364 -58.21 15.88 -1.61
N SER A 365 -57.29 16.29 -0.74
CA SER A 365 -57.51 17.45 0.13
C SER A 365 -57.56 18.77 -0.64
N THR A 366 -56.77 18.94 -1.72
CA THR A 366 -56.89 20.12 -2.60
C THR A 366 -58.16 20.09 -3.45
N GLU A 367 -58.61 18.92 -3.89
CA GLU A 367 -59.90 18.74 -4.58
C GLU A 367 -61.09 19.10 -3.66
N ILE A 368 -61.06 18.65 -2.40
CA ILE A 368 -62.05 19.03 -1.39
C ILE A 368 -62.00 20.53 -1.12
N ALA A 369 -60.82 21.15 -1.01
CA ALA A 369 -60.69 22.60 -0.83
C ALA A 369 -61.28 23.38 -2.01
N LYS A 370 -61.01 22.97 -3.26
CA LYS A 370 -61.62 23.55 -4.47
C LYS A 370 -63.15 23.43 -4.46
N ALA A 371 -63.68 22.26 -4.09
CA ALA A 371 -65.13 22.03 -4.03
C ALA A 371 -65.81 22.85 -2.92
N LEU A 372 -65.16 23.01 -1.76
CA LEU A 372 -65.64 23.88 -0.68
C LEU A 372 -65.64 25.36 -1.08
N GLU A 373 -64.61 25.82 -1.78
CA GLU A 373 -64.52 27.19 -2.28
C GLU A 373 -65.55 27.47 -3.39
N GLU A 374 -65.81 26.51 -4.27
CA GLU A 374 -66.88 26.64 -5.27
C GLU A 374 -68.28 26.65 -4.62
N THR A 375 -68.50 25.79 -3.61
CA THR A 375 -69.71 25.82 -2.77
C THR A 375 -69.84 27.14 -1.99
N ARG A 376 -68.72 27.77 -1.62
CA ARG A 376 -68.69 29.08 -0.99
C ARG A 376 -69.15 30.18 -1.96
N LYS A 377 -68.59 30.23 -3.18
CA LYS A 377 -69.03 31.21 -4.21
C LYS A 377 -70.52 31.07 -4.51
N GLN A 378 -71.02 29.86 -4.74
CA GLN A 378 -72.44 29.63 -4.98
C GLN A 378 -73.32 30.13 -3.82
N ARG A 379 -72.86 29.95 -2.57
CA ARG A 379 -73.54 30.54 -1.39
C ARG A 379 -73.50 32.06 -1.40
N GLU A 380 -72.39 32.67 -1.77
CA GLU A 380 -72.25 34.14 -1.84
C GLU A 380 -73.09 34.73 -3.00
N GLU A 381 -73.21 34.04 -4.14
CA GLU A 381 -74.15 34.36 -5.22
C GLU A 381 -75.61 34.24 -4.78
N PHE A 382 -76.01 33.13 -4.15
CA PHE A 382 -77.37 32.98 -3.61
C PHE A 382 -77.65 34.03 -2.51
N GLN A 383 -76.66 34.40 -1.69
CA GLN A 383 -76.81 35.45 -0.69
C GLN A 383 -77.02 36.82 -1.34
N GLN A 384 -76.35 37.13 -2.46
CA GLN A 384 -76.61 38.34 -3.24
C GLN A 384 -78.01 38.33 -3.88
N GLN A 385 -78.46 37.19 -4.41
CA GLN A 385 -79.82 37.04 -4.95
C GLN A 385 -80.89 37.24 -3.86
N VAL A 386 -80.69 36.66 -2.67
CA VAL A 386 -81.59 36.85 -1.51
C VAL A 386 -81.60 38.31 -1.06
N SER A 387 -80.45 38.98 -0.99
CA SER A 387 -80.40 40.41 -0.66
C SER A 387 -81.12 41.28 -1.69
N HIS A 388 -80.96 40.98 -2.99
CA HIS A 388 -81.68 41.70 -4.05
C HIS A 388 -83.20 41.50 -3.97
N LEU A 389 -83.65 40.26 -3.73
CA LEU A 389 -85.07 39.95 -3.52
C LEU A 389 -85.62 40.62 -2.25
N ALA A 390 -84.83 40.71 -1.17
CA ALA A 390 -85.22 41.40 0.05
C ALA A 390 -85.44 42.91 -0.21
N SER A 391 -84.50 43.60 -0.86
CA SER A 391 -84.68 45.01 -1.23
C SER A 391 -85.84 45.24 -2.22
N LEU A 392 -86.12 44.28 -3.10
CA LEU A 392 -87.29 44.32 -3.98
C LEU A 392 -88.61 44.18 -3.18
N ILE A 393 -88.63 43.33 -2.14
CA ILE A 393 -89.77 43.19 -1.22
C ILE A 393 -89.95 44.47 -0.40
N GLU A 394 -88.89 45.05 0.17
CA GLU A 394 -88.96 46.34 0.89
C GLU A 394 -89.53 47.47 0.01
N GLU A 395 -89.19 47.50 -1.29
CA GLU A 395 -89.82 48.42 -2.24
C GLU A 395 -91.30 48.11 -2.48
N LYS A 396 -91.71 46.84 -2.58
CA LYS A 396 -93.13 46.50 -2.72
C LYS A 396 -93.92 46.81 -1.46
N ASP A 397 -93.37 46.55 -0.28
CA ASP A 397 -94.01 46.89 0.99
C ASP A 397 -94.12 48.41 1.18
N ARG A 398 -93.11 49.19 0.77
CA ARG A 398 -93.19 50.66 0.70
C ARG A 398 -94.32 51.13 -0.22
N LEU A 399 -94.40 50.59 -1.44
CA LEU A 399 -95.47 50.90 -2.40
C LEU A 399 -96.87 50.46 -1.91
N ILE A 400 -96.96 49.34 -1.17
CA ILE A 400 -98.20 48.89 -0.53
C ILE A 400 -98.60 49.82 0.62
N GLY A 401 -97.64 50.31 1.41
CA GLY A 401 -97.86 51.36 2.41
C GLY A 401 -98.40 52.65 1.78
N GLU A 402 -97.70 53.19 0.77
CA GLU A 402 -98.13 54.38 0.01
C GLU A 402 -99.56 54.22 -0.56
N LYS A 403 -99.90 53.03 -1.08
CA LYS A 403 -101.26 52.73 -1.57
C LYS A 403 -102.29 52.58 -0.45
N SER A 404 -101.88 52.05 0.71
CA SER A 404 -102.75 51.92 1.89
C SER A 404 -103.10 53.29 2.48
N ASP A 405 -102.15 54.22 2.53
CA ASP A 405 -102.38 55.60 2.98
C ASP A 405 -103.32 56.37 2.02
N VAL A 406 -103.20 56.15 0.72
CA VAL A 406 -104.13 56.72 -0.28
C VAL A 406 -105.54 56.12 -0.12
N LEU A 407 -105.66 54.81 0.11
CA LEU A 407 -106.94 54.16 0.41
C LEU A 407 -107.53 54.62 1.75
N LEU A 408 -106.70 54.93 2.75
CA LEU A 408 -107.15 55.49 4.01
C LEU A 408 -107.80 56.86 3.80
N LYS A 409 -107.14 57.76 3.06
CA LYS A 409 -107.68 59.08 2.71
C LYS A 409 -108.99 58.98 1.93
N GLN A 410 -109.07 58.10 0.92
CA GLN A 410 -110.32 57.86 0.18
C GLN A 410 -111.45 57.31 1.07
N LYS A 411 -111.10 56.54 2.10
CA LYS A 411 -112.06 56.05 3.10
C LYS A 411 -112.49 57.15 4.09
N GLU A 412 -111.61 58.07 4.44
CA GLU A 412 -111.91 59.26 5.24
C GLU A 412 -112.82 60.22 4.47
N GLU A 413 -112.53 60.48 3.19
CA GLU A 413 -113.38 61.23 2.25
C GLU A 413 -114.78 60.60 2.13
N LEU A 414 -114.87 59.27 1.94
CA LEU A 414 -116.15 58.55 1.93
C LEU A 414 -116.91 58.62 3.27
N ASN A 415 -116.21 58.61 4.40
CA ASN A 415 -116.83 58.76 5.71
C ASN A 415 -117.37 60.18 5.93
N GLN A 416 -116.66 61.21 5.47
CA GLN A 416 -117.15 62.59 5.49
C GLN A 416 -118.41 62.73 4.63
N LEU A 417 -118.36 62.26 3.38
CA LEU A 417 -119.51 62.29 2.47
C LEU A 417 -120.72 61.51 3.04
N ARG A 418 -120.47 60.44 3.81
CA ARG A 418 -121.52 59.71 4.54
C ARG A 418 -122.10 60.53 5.70
N GLN A 419 -121.28 61.26 6.47
CA GLN A 419 -121.77 62.17 7.51
C GLN A 419 -122.59 63.32 6.92
N ASP A 420 -122.14 63.89 5.80
CA ASP A 420 -122.84 64.98 5.10
C ASP A 420 -124.21 64.49 4.59
N HIS A 421 -124.29 63.27 4.06
CA HIS A 421 -125.55 62.63 3.67
C HIS A 421 -126.48 62.35 4.88
N GLU A 422 -125.93 61.91 6.01
CA GLU A 422 -126.66 61.67 7.25
C GLU A 422 -127.21 62.99 7.86
N ALA A 423 -126.48 64.09 7.71
CA ALA A 423 -126.94 65.44 8.06
C ALA A 423 -128.07 65.94 7.13
N VAL A 424 -128.00 65.66 5.82
CA VAL A 424 -129.09 65.98 4.87
C VAL A 424 -130.35 65.17 5.17
N LEU A 425 -130.22 63.89 5.54
CA LEU A 425 -131.36 63.07 6.00
C LEU A 425 -132.02 63.64 7.26
N LEU A 426 -131.24 64.16 8.22
CA LEU A 426 -131.77 64.83 9.40
C LEU A 426 -132.49 66.14 9.05
N GLN A 427 -131.98 66.93 8.10
CA GLN A 427 -132.70 68.12 7.60
C GLN A 427 -134.02 67.74 6.90
N MET A 428 -134.03 66.66 6.12
CA MET A 428 -135.25 66.15 5.46
C MET A 428 -136.30 65.72 6.50
N HIS A 429 -135.89 65.01 7.55
CA HIS A 429 -136.78 64.61 8.65
C HIS A 429 -137.34 65.81 9.44
N GLN A 430 -136.55 66.87 9.66
CA GLN A 430 -137.04 68.09 10.31
C GLN A 430 -138.15 68.75 9.48
N LEU A 431 -137.91 68.97 8.18
CA LEU A 431 -138.90 69.55 7.27
C LEU A 431 -140.19 68.71 7.20
N GLN A 432 -140.07 67.38 7.27
CA GLN A 432 -141.23 66.49 7.30
C GLN A 432 -142.04 66.61 8.61
N SER A 433 -141.38 66.76 9.76
CA SER A 433 -142.04 67.05 11.04
C SER A 433 -142.78 68.39 11.03
N ASP A 434 -142.23 69.40 10.36
CA ASP A 434 -142.84 70.73 10.27
C ASP A 434 -144.13 70.72 9.42
N ILE A 435 -144.18 69.86 8.39
CA ILE A 435 -145.37 69.62 7.55
C ILE A 435 -146.48 68.92 8.37
N GLU A 436 -146.14 67.90 9.16
CA GLU A 436 -147.10 67.17 10.00
C GLU A 436 -147.72 68.05 11.09
N ALA A 437 -146.92 68.96 11.68
CA ALA A 437 -147.41 69.97 12.62
C ALA A 437 -148.38 70.98 11.94
N CYS A 438 -148.09 71.39 10.70
CA CYS A 438 -148.93 72.31 9.94
C CYS A 438 -150.30 71.70 9.59
N ASN A 439 -150.32 70.43 9.14
CA ASN A 439 -151.56 69.68 8.90
C ASN A 439 -152.40 69.52 10.16
N SER A 440 -151.76 69.28 11.32
CA SER A 440 -152.46 69.13 12.60
C SER A 440 -153.22 70.41 12.99
N GLN A 441 -152.60 71.59 12.83
CA GLN A 441 -153.27 72.88 13.07
C GLN A 441 -154.36 73.22 12.05
N ALA A 442 -154.31 72.66 10.84
CA ALA A 442 -155.40 72.78 9.87
C ALA A 442 -156.61 71.93 10.30
N MET A 443 -156.38 70.72 10.79
CA MET A 443 -157.43 69.78 11.19
C MET A 443 -158.22 70.24 12.43
N GLU A 444 -157.56 70.84 13.43
CA GLU A 444 -158.26 71.45 14.58
C GLU A 444 -159.19 72.60 14.16
N LYS A 445 -158.81 73.39 13.16
CA LYS A 445 -159.64 74.47 12.61
C LYS A 445 -160.83 73.92 11.82
N GLU A 446 -160.67 72.81 11.09
CA GLU A 446 -161.78 72.12 10.45
C GLU A 446 -162.77 71.56 11.49
N GLU A 447 -162.30 71.01 12.61
CA GLU A 447 -163.20 70.46 13.64
C GLU A 447 -163.98 71.55 14.40
N MET A 448 -163.40 72.73 14.63
CA MET A 448 -164.15 73.87 15.17
C MET A 448 -165.18 74.40 14.17
N ALA A 449 -164.80 74.55 12.89
CA ALA A 449 -165.73 74.96 11.84
C ALA A 449 -166.90 73.98 11.67
N ARG A 450 -166.66 72.65 11.78
CA ARG A 450 -167.72 71.63 11.75
C ARG A 450 -168.78 71.84 12.83
N LYS A 451 -168.41 72.29 14.03
CA LYS A 451 -169.35 72.47 15.15
C LYS A 451 -170.26 73.68 14.95
N GLU A 452 -169.73 74.81 14.46
CA GLU A 452 -170.56 75.96 14.05
C GLU A 452 -171.46 75.62 12.84
N ILE A 453 -170.94 74.83 11.89
CA ILE A 453 -171.70 74.37 10.72
C ILE A 453 -172.89 73.48 11.10
N ASP A 454 -172.75 72.58 12.07
CA ASP A 454 -173.83 71.68 12.47
C ASP A 454 -174.93 72.38 13.31
N GLU A 455 -174.61 73.46 14.02
CA GLU A 455 -175.60 74.29 14.71
C GLU A 455 -176.38 75.20 13.73
N LEU A 456 -175.71 75.73 12.70
CA LEU A 456 -176.37 76.50 11.61
C LEU A 456 -177.20 75.63 10.66
N LYS A 457 -176.83 74.36 10.43
CA LYS A 457 -177.57 73.43 9.56
C LYS A 457 -179.01 73.17 10.00
N LEU A 458 -179.33 73.30 11.29
CA LEU A 458 -180.69 73.05 11.78
C LEU A 458 -181.65 74.20 11.48
N GLN A 459 -181.15 75.41 11.22
CA GLN A 459 -181.96 76.61 11.00
C GLN A 459 -182.17 76.97 9.52
N VAL A 460 -181.40 76.40 8.59
CA VAL A 460 -181.55 76.65 7.14
C VAL A 460 -181.88 75.36 6.38
N GLN A 461 -182.88 74.61 6.88
CA GLN A 461 -183.77 73.83 6.00
C GLN A 461 -184.81 74.77 5.34
N GLU A 462 -184.35 75.91 4.82
CA GLU A 462 -185.16 76.89 4.12
C GLU A 462 -184.39 77.36 2.87
N CYS A 463 -184.88 76.93 1.70
CA CYS A 463 -184.38 77.27 0.34
C CYS A 463 -182.95 76.81 -0.04
N MET A 464 -182.90 75.69 -0.78
CA MET A 464 -181.76 75.23 -1.59
C MET A 464 -181.39 76.21 -2.71
N LEU A 465 -180.14 76.19 -3.21
CA LEU A 465 -179.75 75.80 -4.60
C LEU A 465 -178.29 76.15 -4.97
N ALA A 466 -177.77 75.48 -6.02
CA ALA A 466 -176.54 75.81 -6.80
C ALA A 466 -175.16 75.61 -6.08
N ARG A 467 -174.01 75.42 -6.76
CA ARG A 467 -173.69 75.00 -8.16
C ARG A 467 -172.22 74.52 -8.34
N GLU A 468 -172.03 73.59 -9.29
CA GLU A 468 -170.94 73.42 -10.30
C GLU A 468 -169.49 73.98 -10.14
N HIS A 469 -168.51 73.08 -10.36
CA HIS A 469 -167.22 73.27 -11.10
C HIS A 469 -166.16 74.27 -10.55
N GLU A 470 -164.88 74.36 -11.02
CA GLU A 470 -164.00 73.70 -12.03
C GLU A 470 -162.52 73.67 -11.45
N LYS A 471 -161.33 73.42 -12.06
CA LYS A 471 -160.78 73.19 -13.43
C LYS A 471 -159.41 72.43 -13.36
N ASN A 472 -158.81 72.08 -14.51
CA ASN A 472 -157.40 71.64 -14.71
C ASN A 472 -156.57 72.71 -15.49
N VAL A 473 -155.29 72.39 -15.82
CA VAL A 473 -154.29 73.01 -16.75
C VAL A 473 -153.00 73.47 -16.03
N SER A 474 -151.77 73.45 -16.55
CA SER A 474 -150.97 72.62 -17.50
C SER A 474 -149.87 73.47 -18.19
N ASP A 475 -148.81 72.78 -18.69
CA ASP A 475 -147.86 73.15 -19.77
C ASP A 475 -146.56 73.98 -19.53
N LEU A 476 -145.45 73.43 -20.08
CA LEU A 476 -144.26 74.01 -20.79
C LEU A 476 -143.42 75.15 -20.14
N GLU A 477 -142.09 75.29 -20.34
CA GLU A 477 -141.37 75.46 -21.63
C GLU A 477 -139.83 75.14 -21.56
N GLU A 478 -138.95 75.89 -22.25
CA GLU A 478 -137.60 75.49 -22.75
C GLU A 478 -136.47 76.53 -22.46
N SER A 479 -135.19 76.16 -22.65
CA SER A 479 -134.10 76.99 -23.29
C SER A 479 -132.83 77.41 -22.50
N ALA A 480 -131.71 77.42 -23.26
CA ALA A 480 -130.47 78.25 -23.20
C ALA A 480 -129.44 78.19 -22.02
N GLY A 481 -128.16 78.41 -22.39
CA GLY A 481 -127.06 78.93 -21.55
C GLY A 481 -126.72 80.39 -21.96
N PRO A 482 -125.44 80.86 -22.07
CA PRO A 482 -124.14 80.27 -21.71
C PRO A 482 -123.17 81.33 -21.03
N LEU A 483 -121.84 81.19 -21.24
CA LEU A 483 -120.73 82.20 -21.12
C LEU A 483 -119.86 82.29 -19.84
N ASN A 484 -118.55 82.46 -20.09
CA ASN A 484 -117.55 83.33 -19.43
C ASN A 484 -117.15 83.11 -17.94
N ASN A 485 -115.95 83.52 -17.48
CA ASN A 485 -114.62 83.69 -18.11
C ASN A 485 -113.57 83.82 -16.98
N GLU A 486 -112.29 83.50 -17.26
CA GLU A 486 -111.10 83.88 -16.44
C GLU A 486 -111.03 83.32 -14.99
N HIS A 487 -109.87 83.31 -14.30
CA HIS A 487 -108.55 83.85 -14.65
C HIS A 487 -107.38 82.89 -14.33
N LEU A 488 -106.21 83.26 -14.85
CA LEU A 488 -104.93 82.55 -14.95
C LEU A 488 -104.36 81.99 -13.60
N HIS A 489 -103.62 80.86 -13.53
CA HIS A 489 -102.32 80.48 -14.15
C HIS A 489 -101.08 81.05 -13.34
N PRO A 490 -99.79 80.89 -13.71
CA PRO A 490 -98.86 79.94 -13.04
C PRO A 490 -97.64 80.69 -12.37
N PRO A 491 -96.31 80.52 -12.61
CA PRO A 491 -95.51 79.44 -13.24
C PRO A 491 -94.09 79.11 -12.70
N GLU A 492 -93.54 78.02 -13.26
CA GLU A 492 -92.18 77.82 -13.81
C GLU A 492 -90.86 77.73 -12.99
N ASN A 493 -90.14 76.66 -13.35
CA ASN A 493 -88.71 76.57 -13.70
C ASN A 493 -87.60 77.09 -12.75
N ARG A 494 -86.67 76.17 -12.48
CA ARG A 494 -85.28 76.38 -12.95
C ARG A 494 -84.58 75.08 -13.35
N VAL A 495 -84.07 75.06 -14.57
CA VAL A 495 -82.94 74.21 -14.97
C VAL A 495 -81.66 75.03 -14.73
N MET A 496 -80.59 74.39 -14.26
CA MET A 496 -79.22 74.87 -14.48
C MET A 496 -78.30 73.66 -14.72
N GLU A 497 -77.57 73.71 -15.83
CA GLU A 497 -76.43 72.86 -16.11
C GLU A 497 -75.18 73.42 -15.41
N GLN A 498 -74.16 72.58 -15.15
CA GLN A 498 -72.78 73.02 -15.36
C GLN A 498 -71.80 71.86 -15.62
N ASN A 499 -70.79 72.19 -16.42
CA ASN A 499 -69.81 71.28 -17.03
C ASN A 499 -68.92 70.54 -16.02
N GLY A 500 -68.33 69.41 -16.45
CA GLY A 500 -67.31 68.67 -15.69
C GLY A 500 -65.87 69.03 -16.08
N GLU A 501 -64.90 68.39 -15.42
CA GLU A 501 -63.46 68.53 -15.67
C GLU A 501 -62.72 67.19 -15.44
N VAL A 502 -61.44 67.09 -15.84
CA VAL A 502 -60.64 65.85 -15.89
C VAL A 502 -59.55 65.82 -14.81
N ALA A 503 -59.35 64.63 -14.24
CA ALA A 503 -58.19 64.17 -13.45
C ALA A 503 -57.93 64.80 -12.05
N ALA A 504 -57.68 63.90 -11.09
CA ALA A 504 -56.88 64.16 -9.89
C ALA A 504 -56.33 62.85 -9.29
N ALA A 505 -57.20 61.84 -9.09
CA ALA A 505 -56.88 60.62 -8.34
C ALA A 505 -55.79 59.75 -8.99
N ASP A 506 -55.98 59.33 -10.25
CA ASP A 506 -55.10 58.34 -10.89
C ASP A 506 -53.68 58.88 -11.14
N VAL A 507 -53.54 60.20 -11.32
CA VAL A 507 -52.24 60.86 -11.45
C VAL A 507 -51.47 60.84 -10.13
N ILE A 508 -52.14 61.03 -8.98
CA ILE A 508 -51.50 60.98 -7.66
C ILE A 508 -51.06 59.55 -7.34
N GLN A 509 -51.88 58.54 -7.66
CA GLN A 509 -51.51 57.14 -7.45
C GLN A 509 -50.29 56.75 -8.31
N LEU A 510 -50.33 57.03 -9.62
CA LEU A 510 -49.20 56.73 -10.51
C LEU A 510 -47.94 57.56 -10.18
N GLN A 511 -48.05 58.78 -9.66
CA GLN A 511 -46.90 59.56 -9.16
C GLN A 511 -46.32 58.98 -7.86
N LYS A 512 -47.14 58.40 -6.98
CA LYS A 512 -46.68 57.72 -5.76
C LYS A 512 -45.89 56.46 -6.10
N ASP A 513 -46.44 55.63 -6.98
CA ASP A 513 -45.83 54.34 -7.35
C ASP A 513 -44.52 54.56 -8.13
N ASN A 514 -44.44 55.60 -8.95
CA ASN A 514 -43.19 55.99 -9.63
C ASN A 514 -42.12 56.46 -8.64
N ARG A 515 -42.50 57.22 -7.59
CA ARG A 515 -41.57 57.61 -6.50
C ARG A 515 -41.07 56.41 -5.70
N GLU A 516 -41.91 55.42 -5.40
CA GLU A 516 -41.47 54.21 -4.69
C GLU A 516 -40.50 53.37 -5.54
N LEU A 517 -40.68 53.34 -6.86
CA LEU A 517 -39.72 52.72 -7.79
C LEU A 517 -38.40 53.50 -7.90
N GLU A 518 -38.43 54.84 -7.97
CA GLU A 518 -37.23 55.67 -7.89
C GLU A 518 -36.47 55.46 -6.56
N GLN A 519 -37.19 55.38 -5.44
CA GLN A 519 -36.64 55.10 -4.11
C GLN A 519 -35.88 53.75 -4.10
N GLN A 520 -36.50 52.68 -4.63
CA GLN A 520 -35.85 51.37 -4.76
C GLN A 520 -34.62 51.39 -5.68
N ILE A 521 -34.63 52.19 -6.75
CA ILE A 521 -33.47 52.35 -7.64
C ILE A 521 -32.33 53.06 -6.89
N VAL A 522 -32.61 54.08 -6.08
CA VAL A 522 -31.59 54.74 -5.23
C VAL A 522 -31.01 53.77 -4.20
N GLU A 523 -31.85 52.95 -3.55
CA GLU A 523 -31.40 51.96 -2.56
C GLU A 523 -30.56 50.83 -3.18
N LYS A 524 -30.96 50.29 -4.34
CA LYS A 524 -30.16 49.28 -5.06
C LYS A 524 -28.84 49.86 -5.56
N ASN A 525 -28.80 51.13 -6.01
CA ASN A 525 -27.54 51.81 -6.33
C ASN A 525 -26.63 52.03 -5.10
N LYS A 526 -27.21 52.29 -3.91
CA LYS A 526 -26.47 52.35 -2.64
C LYS A 526 -25.87 50.99 -2.27
N MET A 527 -26.61 49.89 -2.48
CA MET A 527 -26.13 48.52 -2.27
C MET A 527 -25.00 48.15 -3.24
N ILE A 528 -25.11 48.50 -4.53
CA ILE A 528 -24.04 48.29 -5.53
C ILE A 528 -22.74 49.01 -5.10
N LYS A 529 -22.83 50.26 -4.62
CA LYS A 529 -21.66 50.99 -4.10
C LYS A 529 -21.04 50.31 -2.87
N GLN A 530 -21.84 49.75 -1.96
CA GLN A 530 -21.32 48.98 -0.82
C GLN A 530 -20.63 47.67 -1.25
N LEU A 531 -21.12 46.99 -2.30
CA LEU A 531 -20.46 45.81 -2.85
C LEU A 531 -19.13 46.16 -3.56
N GLN A 532 -19.09 47.27 -4.30
CA GLN A 532 -17.86 47.80 -4.93
C GLN A 532 -16.81 48.24 -3.89
N GLN A 533 -17.24 48.84 -2.78
CA GLN A 533 -16.40 49.17 -1.62
C GLN A 533 -15.76 47.90 -1.05
N ARG A 534 -16.56 46.88 -0.72
CA ARG A 534 -16.08 45.57 -0.21
C ARG A 534 -15.11 44.89 -1.17
N MET A 535 -15.37 44.91 -2.48
CA MET A 535 -14.45 44.36 -3.50
C MET A 535 -13.09 45.08 -3.52
N THR A 536 -13.09 46.40 -3.27
CA THR A 536 -11.87 47.21 -3.21
C THR A 536 -11.07 46.93 -1.93
N GLU A 537 -11.76 46.68 -0.81
CA GLU A 537 -11.17 46.29 0.47
C GLU A 537 -10.59 44.87 0.41
N LEU A 538 -11.31 43.89 -0.18
CA LEU A 538 -10.80 42.54 -0.44
C LEU A 538 -9.50 42.59 -1.26
N LYS A 539 -9.46 43.37 -2.35
CA LYS A 539 -8.24 43.56 -3.16
C LYS A 539 -7.06 44.10 -2.34
N LYS A 540 -7.29 45.04 -1.42
CA LYS A 540 -6.24 45.59 -0.54
C LYS A 540 -5.74 44.58 0.50
N THR A 541 -6.60 43.68 0.98
CA THR A 541 -6.20 42.60 1.90
C THR A 541 -5.36 41.55 1.17
N LEU A 542 -5.86 41.04 0.04
CA LEU A 542 -5.19 40.02 -0.78
C LEU A 542 -3.82 40.52 -1.32
N GLN A 543 -3.73 41.81 -1.68
CA GLN A 543 -2.48 42.44 -2.10
C GLN A 543 -1.49 42.73 -0.94
N LYS A 544 -1.91 42.64 0.32
CA LYS A 544 -1.01 42.70 1.50
C LYS A 544 -0.47 41.32 1.88
N GLU A 545 -1.29 40.28 1.83
CA GLU A 545 -0.87 38.91 2.19
C GLU A 545 0.19 38.38 1.22
N LEU A 546 0.05 38.67 -0.08
CA LEU A 546 1.03 38.34 -1.13
C LEU A 546 2.37 39.09 -1.04
N LYS A 547 2.72 39.72 0.10
CA LYS A 547 3.87 40.62 0.20
C LYS A 547 4.66 40.62 1.51
N ILE A 548 4.55 39.57 2.34
CA ILE A 548 5.30 39.46 3.61
C ILE A 548 6.00 38.10 3.76
N ARG A 549 7.23 38.02 3.22
CA ARG A 549 8.47 37.39 3.76
C ARG A 549 9.52 37.45 2.65
N PRO A 550 10.74 37.93 2.94
CA PRO A 550 11.73 37.07 3.59
C PRO A 550 12.44 37.76 4.77
N ASP A 551 13.08 36.95 5.63
CA ASP A 551 14.26 37.39 6.39
C ASP A 551 15.08 36.18 6.87
N SER A 552 16.40 36.22 6.67
CA SER A 552 17.42 35.35 7.29
C SER A 552 18.82 35.86 6.91
N GLU A 553 19.72 35.99 7.89
CA GLU A 553 20.88 36.90 7.80
C GLU A 553 22.21 36.23 7.33
N VAL A 554 22.90 36.87 6.35
CA VAL A 554 24.24 37.55 6.45
C VAL A 554 25.40 36.77 7.16
N PRO A 555 26.69 36.75 6.69
CA PRO A 555 27.49 37.91 6.20
C PRO A 555 28.48 37.77 5.01
N GLU A 556 28.92 38.96 4.53
CA GLU A 556 30.21 39.38 3.91
C GLU A 556 30.93 38.51 2.84
N VAL A 557 31.37 39.06 1.70
CA VAL A 557 32.50 40.01 1.55
C VAL A 557 32.34 40.95 0.33
N ARG A 558 33.06 42.09 0.31
CA ARG A 558 33.10 43.07 -0.79
C ARG A 558 34.30 42.84 -1.73
N GLU A 559 34.11 42.92 -3.06
CA GLU A 559 34.63 44.03 -3.90
C GLU A 559 34.25 43.94 -5.40
N LYS A 560 33.87 45.10 -5.97
CA LYS A 560 34.32 45.74 -7.24
C LYS A 560 34.91 44.87 -8.39
N THR A 561 34.65 45.11 -9.69
CA THR A 561 34.05 46.29 -10.37
C THR A 561 33.65 46.02 -11.84
N ASN A 562 32.71 46.84 -12.35
CA ASN A 562 32.52 47.30 -13.75
C ASN A 562 31.98 46.38 -14.86
N SER A 563 31.16 47.01 -15.71
CA SER A 563 30.84 46.86 -17.16
C SER A 563 31.15 45.54 -17.90
N GLU A 564 30.34 45.10 -18.86
CA GLU A 564 29.56 45.89 -19.85
C GLU A 564 28.41 45.06 -20.49
N VAL A 565 27.51 45.69 -21.25
CA VAL A 565 26.45 45.01 -22.02
C VAL A 565 26.67 45.28 -23.52
N PRO A 566 26.56 44.28 -24.40
CA PRO A 566 25.52 44.41 -25.42
C PRO A 566 24.75 43.10 -25.73
N ASN A 567 23.44 43.29 -25.85
CA ASN A 567 22.41 42.35 -26.28
C ASN A 567 22.81 41.40 -27.45
N THR A 568 22.46 40.12 -27.33
CA THR A 568 21.88 39.38 -28.47
C THR A 568 20.62 38.65 -28.01
N SER A 569 19.54 38.78 -28.78
CA SER A 569 18.21 38.26 -28.43
C SER A 569 17.84 37.04 -29.27
N VAL A 570 17.67 35.88 -28.65
CA VAL A 570 17.09 34.68 -29.28
C VAL A 570 16.10 34.03 -28.31
N THR A 571 14.95 33.63 -28.85
CA THR A 571 13.81 33.03 -28.13
C THR A 571 14.14 31.64 -27.59
N VAL A 572 13.86 31.40 -26.31
CA VAL A 572 13.72 30.03 -25.74
C VAL A 572 12.46 29.98 -24.88
N THR A 573 11.80 28.83 -24.89
CA THR A 573 10.59 28.51 -24.11
C THR A 573 10.87 28.31 -22.62
N ASN A 574 9.81 28.39 -21.81
CA ASN A 574 9.65 27.82 -20.46
C ASN A 574 10.91 27.26 -19.75
N ASN A 575 11.26 27.85 -18.62
CA ASN A 575 11.60 27.10 -17.40
C ASN A 575 11.27 27.95 -16.16
N SER A 576 11.14 27.27 -15.01
CA SER A 576 10.64 27.85 -13.76
C SER A 576 11.74 27.90 -12.69
N ASP A 577 12.50 28.99 -12.67
CA ASP A 577 13.68 29.13 -11.80
C ASP A 577 13.56 30.23 -10.75
N LEU A 578 13.29 29.78 -9.51
CA LEU A 578 13.64 30.46 -8.25
C LEU A 578 13.98 29.42 -7.16
N ASN A 579 14.65 28.32 -7.52
CA ASN A 579 15.10 27.33 -6.52
C ASN A 579 16.42 26.61 -6.84
N ASP A 580 16.88 26.52 -8.09
CA ASP A 580 18.14 25.82 -8.39
C ASP A 580 19.38 26.68 -8.09
N SER A 581 19.74 26.73 -6.81
CA SER A 581 21.02 27.29 -6.35
C SER A 581 22.22 26.36 -6.62
N ARG A 582 22.11 25.48 -7.63
CA ARG A 582 23.07 24.42 -7.93
C ARG A 582 23.19 24.08 -9.43
N GLU A 583 22.77 24.98 -10.33
CA GLU A 583 22.99 24.82 -11.77
C GLU A 583 24.50 24.83 -12.09
N ILE A 584 25.09 23.63 -12.15
CA ILE A 584 26.49 23.42 -12.50
C ILE A 584 26.66 23.76 -13.98
N ASN A 585 27.49 24.76 -14.28
CA ASN A 585 27.83 25.10 -15.67
C ASN A 585 28.47 23.88 -16.35
N PHE A 586 27.69 23.22 -17.22
CA PHE A 586 28.09 21.98 -17.90
C PHE A 586 29.31 22.15 -18.81
N GLU A 587 29.56 23.34 -19.35
CA GLU A 587 30.74 23.63 -20.16
C GLU A 587 32.01 23.71 -19.30
N TYR A 588 31.93 24.33 -18.12
CA TYR A 588 33.01 24.34 -17.13
C TYR A 588 33.25 22.94 -16.55
N LEU A 589 32.21 22.21 -16.17
CA LEU A 589 32.30 20.82 -15.70
C LEU A 589 32.97 19.93 -16.75
N LYS A 590 32.55 20.04 -18.02
CA LYS A 590 33.15 19.33 -19.16
C LYS A 590 34.64 19.66 -19.29
N HIS A 591 35.05 20.92 -19.13
CA HIS A 591 36.47 21.29 -19.13
C HIS A 591 37.23 20.66 -17.96
N VAL A 592 36.71 20.74 -16.74
CA VAL A 592 37.40 20.22 -15.54
C VAL A 592 37.52 18.69 -15.58
N VAL A 593 36.46 17.97 -15.95
CA VAL A 593 36.49 16.50 -16.10
C VAL A 593 37.44 16.09 -17.23
N LEU A 594 37.38 16.73 -18.39
CA LEU A 594 38.26 16.40 -19.51
C LEU A 594 39.74 16.71 -19.19
N LYS A 595 40.00 17.77 -18.42
CA LYS A 595 41.34 18.08 -17.90
C LYS A 595 41.82 17.05 -16.87
N PHE A 596 40.98 16.68 -15.90
CA PHE A 596 41.26 15.64 -14.89
C PHE A 596 41.64 14.30 -15.55
N MET A 597 40.91 13.90 -16.61
CA MET A 597 41.15 12.66 -17.34
C MET A 597 42.35 12.70 -18.31
N SER A 598 42.94 13.88 -18.58
CA SER A 598 43.98 14.07 -19.62
C SER A 598 45.30 14.65 -19.10
N CYS A 599 45.38 15.02 -17.81
CA CYS A 599 46.59 15.52 -17.18
C CYS A 599 47.38 14.40 -16.48
N ARG A 600 48.55 14.71 -15.95
CA ARG A 600 49.38 13.75 -15.20
C ARG A 600 48.73 13.41 -13.86
N GLU A 601 48.98 12.22 -13.32
CA GLU A 601 48.41 11.77 -12.04
C GLU A 601 48.62 12.79 -10.90
N SER A 602 49.78 13.44 -10.82
CA SER A 602 50.07 14.49 -9.84
C SER A 602 49.26 15.77 -10.03
N GLU A 603 48.90 16.12 -11.27
CA GLU A 603 48.06 17.27 -11.60
C GLU A 603 46.58 16.94 -11.36
N ALA A 604 46.16 15.71 -11.69
CA ALA A 604 44.83 15.18 -11.42
C ALA A 604 44.53 15.13 -9.91
N PHE A 605 45.53 14.82 -9.08
CA PHE A 605 45.41 14.82 -7.62
C PHE A 605 44.99 16.19 -7.06
N HIS A 606 45.53 17.28 -7.61
CA HIS A 606 45.11 18.65 -7.25
C HIS A 606 43.72 19.01 -7.79
N LEU A 607 43.27 18.35 -8.87
CA LEU A 607 41.94 18.55 -9.44
C LEU A 607 40.84 17.73 -8.77
N ILE A 608 41.15 16.71 -7.94
CA ILE A 608 40.16 15.90 -7.21
C ILE A 608 39.12 16.81 -6.54
N LYS A 609 39.55 17.77 -5.72
CA LYS A 609 38.64 18.66 -4.98
C LYS A 609 37.74 19.53 -5.86
N ALA A 610 38.22 19.91 -7.05
CA ALA A 610 37.39 20.64 -8.01
C ALA A 610 36.33 19.72 -8.64
N VAL A 611 36.69 18.48 -8.94
CA VAL A 611 35.74 17.46 -9.44
C VAL A 611 34.72 17.11 -8.35
N SER A 612 35.13 16.92 -7.10
CA SER A 612 34.23 16.63 -5.96
C SER A 612 33.16 17.71 -5.77
N VAL A 613 33.56 18.99 -5.79
CA VAL A 613 32.62 20.11 -5.62
C VAL A 613 31.70 20.26 -6.84
N LEU A 614 32.20 20.05 -8.06
CA LEU A 614 31.41 20.19 -9.29
C LEU A 614 30.48 18.99 -9.58
N LEU A 615 30.75 17.82 -9.00
CA LEU A 615 29.90 16.62 -9.13
C LEU A 615 29.14 16.26 -7.84
N ASN A 616 29.29 17.03 -6.76
CA ASN A 616 28.74 16.76 -5.43
C ASN A 616 29.12 15.38 -4.87
N PHE A 617 30.39 14.98 -5.01
CA PHE A 617 30.88 13.72 -4.44
C PHE A 617 30.80 13.71 -2.91
N SER A 618 30.47 12.55 -2.37
CA SER A 618 30.66 12.22 -0.95
C SER A 618 32.14 12.20 -0.57
N GLN A 619 32.42 12.24 0.74
CA GLN A 619 33.79 12.17 1.25
C GLN A 619 34.43 10.81 0.93
N GLU A 620 33.61 9.77 0.85
CA GLU A 620 33.94 8.40 0.46
C GLU A 620 34.37 8.31 -1.01
N GLU A 621 33.65 8.98 -1.92
CA GLU A 621 33.98 9.06 -3.35
C GLU A 621 35.25 9.89 -3.61
N GLU A 622 35.43 11.03 -2.91
CA GLU A 622 36.68 11.79 -2.93
C GLU A 622 37.86 10.93 -2.46
N ASN A 623 37.70 10.19 -1.35
CA ASN A 623 38.73 9.30 -0.82
C ASN A 623 39.04 8.13 -1.77
N MET A 624 38.04 7.54 -2.42
CA MET A 624 38.25 6.45 -3.40
C MET A 624 39.09 6.92 -4.60
N LEU A 625 38.82 8.11 -5.14
CA LEU A 625 39.63 8.68 -6.23
C LEU A 625 41.05 9.00 -5.74
N LYS A 626 41.19 9.50 -4.52
CA LYS A 626 42.48 9.79 -3.88
C LYS A 626 43.33 8.53 -3.69
N GLU A 627 42.77 7.48 -3.08
CA GLU A 627 43.42 6.16 -2.93
C GLU A 627 43.83 5.57 -4.31
N THR A 628 42.98 5.74 -5.34
CA THR A 628 43.25 5.24 -6.70
C THR A 628 44.41 5.99 -7.37
N LEU A 629 44.55 7.29 -7.15
CA LEU A 629 45.69 8.07 -7.64
C LEU A 629 46.97 7.84 -6.83
N GLU A 630 46.88 7.73 -5.51
CA GLU A 630 48.01 7.39 -4.64
C GLU A 630 48.57 5.99 -4.97
N TYR A 631 47.71 5.01 -5.28
CA TYR A 631 48.11 3.72 -5.83
C TYR A 631 48.84 3.86 -7.17
N LYS A 632 48.29 4.61 -8.14
CA LYS A 632 48.93 4.83 -9.45
C LYS A 632 50.30 5.54 -9.36
N MET A 633 50.51 6.38 -8.36
CA MET A 633 51.81 7.05 -8.11
C MET A 633 52.79 6.20 -7.30
N SER A 634 52.36 5.08 -6.72
CA SER A 634 53.17 4.25 -5.81
C SER A 634 53.65 2.96 -6.48
N TRP A 635 54.97 2.77 -6.52
CA TRP A 635 55.59 1.53 -7.03
C TRP A 635 55.28 0.29 -6.18
N PHE A 636 54.89 0.47 -4.92
CA PHE A 636 54.68 -0.61 -3.94
C PHE A 636 53.27 -0.64 -3.33
N GLY A 637 52.32 0.13 -3.89
CA GLY A 637 50.94 0.14 -3.41
C GLY A 637 50.19 -1.14 -3.76
N SER A 638 49.32 -1.60 -2.86
CA SER A 638 48.25 -2.54 -3.23
C SER A 638 47.14 -1.79 -3.96
N LYS A 639 46.54 -2.39 -4.99
CA LYS A 639 45.39 -1.81 -5.68
C LYS A 639 44.21 -1.67 -4.68
N PRO A 640 43.59 -0.48 -4.52
CA PRO A 640 42.51 -0.30 -3.57
C PRO A 640 41.32 -1.20 -3.90
N SER A 641 40.73 -1.79 -2.85
CA SER A 641 39.57 -2.67 -2.98
C SER A 641 38.34 -1.88 -3.46
N PRO A 642 37.59 -2.34 -4.48
CA PRO A 642 36.34 -1.69 -4.88
C PRO A 642 35.27 -1.89 -3.78
N LYS A 643 35.17 -0.93 -2.86
CA LYS A 643 34.18 -0.90 -1.78
C LYS A 643 32.79 -0.58 -2.35
N GLY A 644 32.18 -1.60 -2.92
CA GLY A 644 30.93 -1.49 -3.67
C GLY A 644 31.15 -1.08 -5.12
N SER A 645 30.34 -1.63 -6.02
CA SER A 645 30.13 -1.00 -7.32
C SER A 645 29.21 0.20 -7.09
N ILE A 646 29.68 1.42 -7.40
CA ILE A 646 28.79 2.58 -7.50
C ILE A 646 27.88 2.32 -8.71
N ARG A 647 26.69 1.77 -8.43
CA ARG A 647 25.64 1.59 -9.44
C ARG A 647 25.33 2.98 -10.02
N PRO A 648 25.47 3.19 -11.35
CA PRO A 648 25.18 4.50 -11.93
C PRO A 648 23.76 4.94 -11.59
N SER A 649 23.61 6.12 -10.99
CA SER A 649 22.37 6.73 -10.49
C SER A 649 21.33 7.06 -11.58
N ILE A 650 21.55 6.56 -12.80
CA ILE A 650 20.74 6.70 -14.01
C ILE A 650 20.54 5.32 -14.65
N SER A 651 19.84 4.43 -13.93
CA SER A 651 19.47 3.10 -14.42
C SER A 651 18.05 2.68 -14.01
N SER A 652 17.04 3.35 -14.59
CA SER A 652 15.69 2.79 -14.70
C SER A 652 15.74 1.41 -15.37
N PRO A 653 14.89 0.45 -14.97
CA PRO A 653 14.97 -0.93 -15.46
C PRO A 653 14.72 -0.99 -16.97
N ARG A 654 15.66 -1.58 -17.71
CA ARG A 654 15.47 -1.87 -19.14
C ARG A 654 14.51 -3.03 -19.30
N THR A 655 13.44 -2.82 -20.07
CA THR A 655 12.56 -3.88 -20.56
C THR A 655 13.33 -4.84 -21.47
N LEU A 656 13.10 -6.16 -21.33
CA LEU A 656 13.58 -7.14 -22.30
C LEU A 656 12.82 -6.97 -23.63
N TRP A 657 13.56 -6.82 -24.73
CA TRP A 657 13.05 -7.01 -26.10
C TRP A 657 14.14 -7.71 -26.92
N SER A 658 13.83 -8.93 -27.38
CA SER A 658 14.55 -9.79 -28.33
C SER A 658 16.05 -9.98 -28.12
#